data_AF-A0A1Q3FIU0-F1
#
_entry.id   AF-A0A1Q3FIU0-F1
#
_cell.length_a   1.000
_cell.length_b   1.000
_cell.length_c   1.000
_cell.angle_alpha   90.00
_cell.angle_beta   90.00
_cell.angle_gamma   90.00
#
_symmetry.space_group_name_H-M   'P 1'
#
loop_
_entity.id
_entity.type
_entity.pdbx_description
1 polymer ?
#
loop_
_entity_poly.entity_id
_entity_poly.type
_entity_poly.pdbx_seq_one_letter_code
_entity_poly.pdbx_strand_id
1 'polypeptide(L)'
;KDYFVEVVTKKYGLNESDFTIDDLNVKPATEAGDNYASKLYRVAVSVTCKDGSTKKLSLIVKALVNMGMAEEMIQMLNVFPKEKEMYADIIPALEQLYREKGIDVEFGPKCYKNTTKPTDSLVLEDLSDRQFRMVNRREGLELEHAKVVLQKLAQFHAASVVLYERNGAYSAVFDEGMYAERSKVMFEAHMKPHMESMTKMVRLWPNGEYYAEILQDFGLSMLDELIKTTRAKSDRFNVLNHGDAWCNNLLFQYNADNTIAALVPIDYQMCVWSSPTIDLLYFIFTSIRGDIRLPEMDNMINFYHRNLTENLNLLEYSKPIPSLKELHLDFIDHSTYGFAACFGVLPICLMEKTENASIDTMMSADDAGRLFREKLFSTPEYVRQMTELLPFFCEYGAFDIQQSGFQTPSGVTSDYLNLPGWFRREFFNDVVEKKLHLRNGNYYIRKLEVSIATNKGDNYGSVMYRCKVNVENTANNSEESFSVIVKTRPTGMAADFSDALNPFAKEIEMYEKLIPAFEALYVGKDLGVEIGPRCLKTCEKVPSDVIVMEDLRSVRYKPVKRQEGLDKEHTERILEKLAQFHAASAVYSVRNDGFAEMFAQGLYSDKNLPMMEHMFMPAYKACLEELKQNASTQEYVEDLQKLLPVAFSRTMDCLVVDPDGFNVLNHGDFWINNVMFQYGADGRLEDASLVDFQMCFYGSPVLDLNYFLFTSVKGEINLAKLNHFIRHYHEHLVSNLTILGYSKPLPTLKKLQIDFYDRIVYGAATMFGLNALCHVEPTGDLNMEAMFMDNETGQRCRKDMYGNERYLRSMEQLLPFFKKKGALSEDASMCEISKKKL
;
A
#
# COMPACT_ATOMS: atom_id res chain seq x y z
N LYS A 1 -15.86 54.27 22.36
CA LYS A 1 -17.32 54.55 22.28
C LYS A 1 -17.75 54.71 20.82
N ASP A 2 -17.14 55.61 20.07
CA ASP A 2 -17.42 55.87 18.65
C ASP A 2 -17.43 54.60 17.77
N TYR A 3 -16.49 53.67 18.02
CA TYR A 3 -16.42 52.37 17.33
C TYR A 3 -17.75 51.59 17.36
N PHE A 4 -18.55 51.70 18.44
CA PHE A 4 -19.79 50.97 18.66
C PHE A 4 -21.07 51.74 18.29
N VAL A 5 -20.98 52.99 17.84
CA VAL A 5 -22.17 53.78 17.46
C VAL A 5 -22.98 53.06 16.38
N GLU A 6 -22.32 52.66 15.30
CA GLU A 6 -22.90 51.86 14.22
C GLU A 6 -23.55 50.56 14.71
N VAL A 7 -22.92 49.88 15.68
CA VAL A 7 -23.41 48.62 16.26
C VAL A 7 -24.73 48.84 17.00
N VAL A 8 -24.82 49.92 17.78
CA VAL A 8 -26.03 50.30 18.53
C VAL A 8 -27.16 50.68 17.56
N THR A 9 -26.85 51.48 16.53
CA THR A 9 -27.77 51.84 15.44
C THR A 9 -28.33 50.59 14.77
N LYS A 10 -27.47 49.63 14.38
CA LYS A 10 -27.88 48.39 13.70
C LYS A 10 -28.67 47.44 14.61
N LYS A 11 -28.28 47.29 15.88
CA LYS A 11 -28.95 46.40 16.86
C LYS A 11 -30.37 46.86 17.18
N TYR A 12 -30.55 48.16 17.41
CA TYR A 12 -31.81 48.71 17.93
C TYR A 12 -32.63 49.49 16.91
N GLY A 13 -32.13 49.71 15.69
CA GLY A 13 -32.80 50.52 14.67
C GLY A 13 -32.94 51.99 15.06
N LEU A 14 -32.02 52.51 15.88
CA LEU A 14 -32.00 53.91 16.34
C LEU A 14 -31.12 54.76 15.43
N ASN A 15 -31.41 56.07 15.29
CA ASN A 15 -30.45 56.99 14.66
C ASN A 15 -29.34 57.37 15.65
N GLU A 16 -28.15 57.71 15.15
CA GLU A 16 -27.00 58.10 16.00
C GLU A 16 -27.31 59.27 16.93
N SER A 17 -28.18 60.19 16.51
CA SER A 17 -28.57 61.32 17.35
C SER A 17 -29.50 60.93 18.50
N ASP A 18 -30.09 59.73 18.50
CA ASP A 18 -31.16 59.32 19.41
C ASP A 18 -30.68 58.60 20.67
N PHE A 19 -29.37 58.46 20.85
CA PHE A 19 -28.78 57.82 22.02
C PHE A 19 -27.38 58.33 22.36
N THR A 20 -26.93 58.05 23.58
CA THR A 20 -25.55 58.21 24.02
C THR A 20 -25.00 56.90 24.56
N ILE A 21 -23.72 56.60 24.28
CA ILE A 21 -23.03 55.46 24.89
C ILE A 21 -22.38 55.93 26.19
N ASP A 22 -22.93 55.50 27.32
CA ASP A 22 -22.56 55.99 28.65
C ASP A 22 -21.34 55.28 29.20
N ASP A 23 -21.22 53.98 28.96
CA ASP A 23 -20.14 53.13 29.48
C ASP A 23 -19.80 51.97 28.55
N LEU A 24 -18.54 51.52 28.61
CA LEU A 24 -18.03 50.33 27.94
C LEU A 24 -17.25 49.48 28.95
N ASN A 25 -17.77 48.29 29.26
CA ASN A 25 -17.04 47.32 30.06
C ASN A 25 -16.48 46.22 29.16
N VAL A 26 -15.16 46.20 29.01
CA VAL A 26 -14.42 45.27 28.16
C VAL A 26 -13.68 44.27 29.04
N LYS A 27 -13.90 42.97 28.79
CA LYS A 27 -13.17 41.89 29.45
C LYS A 27 -12.80 40.79 28.44
N PRO A 28 -11.79 39.96 28.69
CA PRO A 28 -11.56 38.76 27.88
C PRO A 28 -12.83 37.90 27.81
N ALA A 29 -13.16 37.38 26.62
CA ALA A 29 -14.35 36.56 26.42
C ALA A 29 -14.18 35.12 26.92
N THR A 30 -12.93 34.62 26.92
CA THR A 30 -12.55 33.25 27.27
C THR A 30 -11.42 33.24 28.31
N GLU A 31 -11.19 32.07 28.91
CA GLU A 31 -10.04 31.80 29.75
C GLU A 31 -8.77 31.57 28.90
N ALA A 32 -7.59 31.56 29.54
CA ALA A 32 -6.34 31.18 28.87
C ALA A 32 -6.43 29.72 28.41
N GLY A 33 -6.09 29.45 27.14
CA GLY A 33 -6.12 28.12 26.53
C GLY A 33 -7.38 27.77 25.72
N ASP A 34 -8.40 28.62 25.70
CA ASP A 34 -9.64 28.40 24.93
C ASP A 34 -9.62 29.05 23.53
N ASN A 35 -8.65 29.93 23.24
CA ASN A 35 -8.56 30.69 21.98
C ASN A 35 -7.19 30.61 21.35
N TYR A 36 -7.13 30.02 20.15
CA TYR A 36 -5.87 29.66 19.51
C TYR A 36 -5.46 30.57 18.34
N ALA A 37 -6.41 31.27 17.69
CA ALA A 37 -6.14 32.07 16.47
C ALA A 37 -6.47 33.58 16.61
N SER A 38 -7.13 34.03 17.67
CA SER A 38 -7.49 35.46 17.83
C SER A 38 -7.71 35.85 19.30
N LYS A 39 -7.71 37.16 19.60
CA LYS A 39 -8.16 37.65 20.91
C LYS A 39 -9.66 37.97 20.84
N LEU A 40 -10.44 37.31 21.69
CA LEU A 40 -11.85 37.61 21.87
C LEU A 40 -12.09 38.45 23.13
N TYR A 41 -12.83 39.54 22.96
CA TYR A 41 -13.28 40.42 24.03
C TYR A 41 -14.79 40.35 24.15
N ARG A 42 -15.29 40.23 25.38
CA ARG A 42 -16.69 40.47 25.70
C ARG A 42 -16.86 41.94 26.08
N VAL A 43 -17.72 42.64 25.37
CA VAL A 43 -17.96 44.07 25.54
C VAL A 43 -19.41 44.31 25.93
N ALA A 44 -19.64 44.83 27.13
CA ALA A 44 -20.93 45.33 27.54
C ALA A 44 -21.01 46.84 27.25
N VAL A 45 -21.99 47.23 26.43
CA VAL A 45 -22.26 48.61 26.03
C VAL A 45 -23.51 49.09 26.75
N SER A 46 -23.38 50.15 27.54
CA SER A 46 -24.51 50.82 28.21
C SER A 46 -24.92 52.04 27.39
N VAL A 47 -26.22 52.12 27.07
CA VAL A 47 -26.78 53.13 26.17
C VAL A 47 -27.96 53.82 26.85
N THR A 48 -27.99 55.16 26.84
CA THR A 48 -29.17 55.96 27.20
C THR A 48 -29.80 56.54 25.95
N CYS A 49 -31.08 56.25 25.72
CA CYS A 49 -31.85 56.78 24.60
C CYS A 49 -32.41 58.17 24.94
N LYS A 50 -32.75 58.97 23.92
CA LYS A 50 -33.35 60.30 24.09
C LYS A 50 -34.64 60.31 24.91
N ASP A 51 -35.40 59.22 24.90
CA ASP A 51 -36.62 59.06 25.70
C ASP A 51 -36.34 58.77 27.20
N GLY A 52 -35.06 58.73 27.59
CA GLY A 52 -34.61 58.42 28.94
C GLY A 52 -34.51 56.93 29.25
N SER A 53 -34.88 56.03 28.32
CA SER A 53 -34.73 54.60 28.50
C SER A 53 -33.26 54.18 28.42
N THR A 54 -32.87 53.21 29.24
CA THR A 54 -31.52 52.63 29.20
C THR A 54 -31.56 51.24 28.57
N LYS A 55 -30.56 50.95 27.75
CA LYS A 55 -30.36 49.65 27.08
C LYS A 55 -28.96 49.15 27.38
N LYS A 56 -28.82 47.84 27.55
CA LYS A 56 -27.54 47.17 27.72
C LYS A 56 -27.36 46.15 26.62
N LEU A 57 -26.19 46.16 25.99
CA LEU A 57 -25.87 45.29 24.87
C LEU A 57 -24.59 44.50 25.20
N SER A 58 -24.65 43.17 25.21
CA SER A 58 -23.46 42.31 25.26
C SER A 58 -23.02 41.93 23.85
N LEU A 59 -21.72 42.05 23.59
CA LEU A 59 -21.10 41.81 22.30
C LEU A 59 -19.84 40.97 22.46
N ILE A 60 -19.53 40.20 21.42
CA ILE A 60 -18.23 39.56 21.24
C ILE A 60 -17.46 40.32 20.16
N VAL A 61 -16.28 40.82 20.50
CA VAL A 61 -15.36 41.45 19.56
C VAL A 61 -14.19 40.50 19.33
N LYS A 62 -14.13 39.92 18.13
CA LYS A 62 -13.00 39.11 17.66
C LYS A 62 -12.05 40.03 16.90
N ALA A 63 -10.83 40.19 17.39
CA ALA A 63 -9.84 41.07 16.78
C ALA A 63 -8.53 40.34 16.49
N LEU A 64 -8.00 40.58 15.30
CA LEU A 64 -6.65 40.21 14.91
C LEU A 64 -5.66 41.15 15.60
N VAL A 65 -4.69 40.58 16.30
CA VAL A 65 -3.61 41.31 16.99
C VAL A 65 -2.31 40.58 16.63
N ASN A 66 -1.17 41.28 16.47
CA ASN A 66 0.11 40.63 16.16
C ASN A 66 0.41 39.49 17.16
N MET A 67 0.48 38.26 16.67
CA MET A 67 0.62 37.03 17.48
C MET A 67 1.77 36.12 17.03
N GLY A 68 2.87 36.68 16.49
CA GLY A 68 4.07 35.89 16.20
C GLY A 68 3.85 34.82 15.13
N MET A 69 4.25 33.57 15.37
CA MET A 69 4.13 32.47 14.38
C MET A 69 2.68 32.15 13.98
N ALA A 70 1.70 32.39 14.87
CA ALA A 70 0.29 32.27 14.54
C ALA A 70 -0.15 33.27 13.45
N GLU A 71 0.50 34.43 13.36
CA GLU A 71 0.18 35.47 12.36
C GLU A 71 0.47 35.00 10.92
N GLU A 72 1.60 34.32 10.71
CA GLU A 72 1.97 33.77 9.39
C GLU A 72 0.96 32.71 8.93
N MET A 73 0.51 31.83 9.84
CA MET A 73 -0.52 30.83 9.56
C MET A 73 -1.89 31.46 9.27
N ILE A 74 -2.30 32.45 10.06
CA ILE A 74 -3.57 33.16 9.92
C ILE A 74 -3.66 33.90 8.58
N GLN A 75 -2.58 34.58 8.18
CA GLN A 75 -2.48 35.25 6.89
C GLN A 75 -2.47 34.23 5.74
N MET A 76 -1.71 33.14 5.89
CA MET A 76 -1.60 32.10 4.86
C MET A 76 -2.91 31.36 4.61
N LEU A 77 -3.74 31.13 5.62
CA LEU A 77 -5.00 30.39 5.48
C LEU A 77 -6.20 31.28 5.13
N ASN A 78 -6.00 32.59 4.94
CA ASN A 78 -7.08 33.57 4.71
C ASN A 78 -8.21 33.49 5.76
N VAL A 79 -7.86 33.18 7.02
CA VAL A 79 -8.80 32.96 8.15
C VAL A 79 -9.80 34.11 8.29
N PHE A 80 -9.31 35.34 8.35
CA PHE A 80 -10.17 36.51 8.58
C PHE A 80 -10.97 36.94 7.34
N PRO A 81 -10.40 36.96 6.11
CA PRO A 81 -11.21 37.13 4.90
C PRO A 81 -12.39 36.16 4.80
N LYS A 82 -12.16 34.86 5.07
CA LYS A 82 -13.21 33.84 5.09
C LYS A 82 -14.29 34.17 6.13
N GLU A 83 -13.88 34.37 7.37
CA GLU A 83 -14.81 34.59 8.48
C GLU A 83 -15.64 35.87 8.28
N LYS A 84 -15.01 36.93 7.74
CA LYS A 84 -15.70 38.18 7.40
C LYS A 84 -16.79 37.97 6.34
N GLU A 85 -16.45 37.33 5.22
CA GLU A 85 -17.41 37.06 4.13
C GLU A 85 -18.54 36.13 4.59
N MET A 86 -18.20 35.13 5.42
CA MET A 86 -19.19 34.24 6.02
C MET A 86 -20.24 34.98 6.85
N TYR A 87 -19.81 35.83 7.79
CA TYR A 87 -20.73 36.54 8.67
C TYR A 87 -21.43 37.73 8.02
N ALA A 88 -20.77 38.42 7.09
CA ALA A 88 -21.31 39.61 6.45
C ALA A 88 -22.32 39.25 5.35
N ASP A 89 -22.00 38.24 4.54
CA ASP A 89 -22.64 38.03 3.25
C ASP A 89 -23.27 36.62 3.13
N ILE A 90 -22.50 35.56 3.41
CA ILE A 90 -22.93 34.18 3.11
C ILE A 90 -23.99 33.69 4.09
N ILE A 91 -23.73 33.70 5.41
CA ILE A 91 -24.69 33.21 6.43
C ILE A 91 -26.06 33.90 6.29
N PRO A 92 -26.16 35.24 6.20
CA PRO A 92 -27.44 35.91 5.98
C PRO A 92 -28.19 35.43 4.73
N ALA A 93 -27.46 35.16 3.63
CA ALA A 93 -28.02 34.64 2.39
C ALA A 93 -28.49 33.17 2.53
N LEU A 94 -27.74 32.31 3.23
CA LEU A 94 -28.15 30.93 3.52
C LEU A 94 -29.42 30.89 4.36
N GLU A 95 -29.49 31.70 5.43
CA GLU A 95 -30.71 31.82 6.25
C GLU A 95 -31.88 32.36 5.42
N GLN A 96 -31.62 33.27 4.47
CA GLN A 96 -32.65 33.83 3.60
C GLN A 96 -33.32 32.77 2.72
N LEU A 97 -32.57 31.79 2.22
CA LEU A 97 -33.13 30.68 1.43
C LEU A 97 -34.18 29.89 2.21
N TYR A 98 -33.97 29.67 3.50
CA TYR A 98 -34.97 29.01 4.35
C TYR A 98 -36.14 29.94 4.70
N ARG A 99 -35.88 31.24 4.96
CA ARG A 99 -36.94 32.22 5.20
C ARG A 99 -37.90 32.34 4.01
N GLU A 100 -37.40 32.22 2.78
CA GLU A 100 -38.22 32.15 1.56
C GLU A 100 -39.18 30.94 1.55
N LYS A 101 -38.81 29.85 2.24
CA LYS A 101 -39.66 28.67 2.44
C LYS A 101 -40.45 28.72 3.75
N GLY A 102 -40.44 29.85 4.46
CA GLY A 102 -41.17 30.05 5.72
C GLY A 102 -40.54 29.37 6.93
N ILE A 103 -39.27 28.99 6.84
CA ILE A 103 -38.53 28.33 7.93
C ILE A 103 -37.46 29.28 8.44
N ASP A 104 -37.45 29.52 9.75
CA ASP A 104 -36.40 30.31 10.40
C ASP A 104 -35.27 29.39 10.84
N VAL A 105 -34.07 29.62 10.33
CA VAL A 105 -32.85 28.92 10.73
C VAL A 105 -31.80 29.94 11.12
N GLU A 106 -30.98 29.56 12.09
CA GLU A 106 -29.81 30.32 12.50
C GLU A 106 -28.57 29.46 12.27
N PHE A 107 -27.62 30.01 11.51
CA PHE A 107 -26.32 29.37 11.28
C PHE A 107 -25.19 30.07 12.03
N GLY A 108 -25.40 31.28 12.56
CA GLY A 108 -24.37 31.91 13.38
C GLY A 108 -24.90 33.14 14.12
N PRO A 109 -24.13 33.68 15.07
CA PRO A 109 -24.46 34.94 15.74
C PRO A 109 -24.59 36.08 14.74
N LYS A 110 -25.46 37.05 15.04
CA LYS A 110 -25.60 38.23 14.17
C LYS A 110 -24.31 39.07 14.19
N CYS A 111 -23.82 39.40 13.00
CA CYS A 111 -22.68 40.30 12.82
C CYS A 111 -23.16 41.76 12.72
N TYR A 112 -22.78 42.57 13.70
CA TYR A 112 -23.18 43.98 13.75
C TYR A 112 -22.19 44.88 13.03
N LYS A 113 -20.90 44.55 13.02
CA LYS A 113 -19.86 45.35 12.38
C LYS A 113 -18.69 44.48 11.96
N ASN A 114 -18.12 44.80 10.80
CA ASN A 114 -16.82 44.29 10.35
C ASN A 114 -15.97 45.49 9.90
N THR A 115 -14.68 45.52 10.24
CA THR A 115 -13.77 46.61 9.83
C THR A 115 -12.33 46.11 9.77
N THR A 116 -11.54 46.74 8.89
CA THR A 116 -10.09 46.50 8.74
C THR A 116 -9.25 47.60 9.42
N LYS A 117 -9.90 48.63 9.99
CA LYS A 117 -9.24 49.75 10.66
C LYS A 117 -9.72 49.89 12.12
N PRO A 118 -8.82 50.10 13.10
CA PRO A 118 -7.34 50.12 12.98
C PRO A 118 -6.71 48.73 12.81
N THR A 119 -7.49 47.67 13.05
CA THR A 119 -7.14 46.27 12.80
C THR A 119 -8.38 45.53 12.32
N ASP A 120 -8.17 44.37 11.71
CA ASP A 120 -9.20 43.43 11.33
C ASP A 120 -10.00 42.98 12.57
N SER A 121 -11.30 43.29 12.57
CA SER A 121 -12.20 42.97 13.67
C SER A 121 -13.65 42.68 13.23
N LEU A 122 -14.28 41.76 13.95
CA LEU A 122 -15.69 41.40 13.86
C LEU A 122 -16.38 41.69 15.19
N VAL A 123 -17.54 42.33 15.14
CA VAL A 123 -18.41 42.56 16.29
C VAL A 123 -19.67 41.71 16.13
N LEU A 124 -19.76 40.67 16.94
CA LEU A 124 -20.79 39.64 16.90
C LEU A 124 -21.71 39.74 18.12
N GLU A 125 -22.91 39.18 17.99
CA GLU A 125 -23.82 38.92 19.09
C GLU A 125 -23.19 38.01 20.15
N ASP A 126 -23.37 38.36 21.42
CA ASP A 126 -23.01 37.48 22.54
C ASP A 126 -24.16 36.52 22.85
N LEU A 127 -24.04 35.28 22.36
CA LEU A 127 -25.07 34.24 22.54
C LEU A 127 -25.29 33.83 24.00
N SER A 128 -24.40 34.21 24.93
CA SER A 128 -24.61 33.94 26.36
C SER A 128 -25.83 34.67 26.93
N ASP A 129 -26.23 35.81 26.35
CA ASP A 129 -27.48 36.51 26.71
C ASP A 129 -28.72 35.63 26.43
N ARG A 130 -28.62 34.73 25.44
CA ARG A 130 -29.65 33.76 25.06
C ARG A 130 -29.44 32.38 25.71
N GLN A 131 -28.59 32.29 26.73
CA GLN A 131 -28.30 31.05 27.49
C GLN A 131 -27.72 29.91 26.65
N PHE A 132 -27.07 30.24 25.53
CA PHE A 132 -26.29 29.27 24.77
C PHE A 132 -24.99 28.93 25.51
N ARG A 133 -24.64 27.65 25.51
CA ARG A 133 -23.43 27.13 26.17
C ARG A 133 -22.75 26.04 25.35
N MET A 134 -21.43 25.98 25.44
CA MET A 134 -20.63 24.87 24.90
C MET A 134 -20.81 23.63 25.76
N VAL A 135 -20.63 22.46 25.15
CA VAL A 135 -20.56 21.16 25.85
C VAL A 135 -19.16 20.89 26.39
N ASN A 136 -19.03 19.90 27.28
CA ASN A 136 -17.70 19.45 27.74
C ASN A 136 -17.02 18.61 26.64
N ARG A 137 -16.02 19.20 25.97
CA ARG A 137 -15.25 18.53 24.91
C ARG A 137 -14.56 17.22 25.32
N ARG A 138 -14.24 17.04 26.60
CA ARG A 138 -13.55 15.83 27.09
C ARG A 138 -14.48 14.62 27.18
N GLU A 139 -15.78 14.86 27.34
CA GLU A 139 -16.79 13.81 27.43
C GLU A 139 -17.26 13.36 26.05
N GLY A 140 -17.13 14.21 25.03
CA GLY A 140 -17.71 13.98 23.72
C GLY A 140 -19.25 14.07 23.72
N LEU A 141 -19.84 14.14 22.54
CA LEU A 141 -21.27 14.22 22.34
C LEU A 141 -21.91 12.83 22.34
N GLU A 142 -23.06 12.73 22.99
CA GLU A 142 -23.97 11.60 22.85
C GLU A 142 -24.78 11.69 21.56
N LEU A 143 -25.49 10.62 21.23
CA LEU A 143 -26.15 10.47 19.93
C LEU A 143 -27.24 11.54 19.68
N GLU A 144 -27.93 12.02 20.71
CA GLU A 144 -28.97 13.04 20.54
C GLU A 144 -28.38 14.41 20.19
N HIS A 145 -27.29 14.84 20.84
CA HIS A 145 -26.54 16.03 20.40
C HIS A 145 -25.94 15.85 19.01
N ALA A 146 -25.39 14.66 18.73
CA ALA A 146 -24.82 14.35 17.43
C ALA A 146 -25.85 14.53 16.31
N LYS A 147 -27.07 14.03 16.48
CA LYS A 147 -28.17 14.21 15.53
C LYS A 147 -28.50 15.68 15.29
N VAL A 148 -28.59 16.50 16.35
CA VAL A 148 -28.88 17.94 16.19
C VAL A 148 -27.78 18.64 15.40
N VAL A 149 -26.51 18.29 15.63
CA VAL A 149 -25.37 18.83 14.87
C VAL A 149 -25.41 18.37 13.41
N LEU A 150 -25.59 17.07 13.16
CA LEU A 150 -25.66 16.52 11.80
C LEU A 150 -26.84 17.09 11.02
N GLN A 151 -27.98 17.32 11.68
CA GLN A 151 -29.12 18.01 11.08
C GLN A 151 -28.77 19.46 10.71
N LYS A 152 -28.10 20.19 11.61
CA LYS A 152 -27.67 21.58 11.35
C LYS A 152 -26.65 21.67 10.22
N LEU A 153 -25.68 20.76 10.18
CA LEU A 153 -24.70 20.66 9.09
C LEU A 153 -25.40 20.32 7.77
N ALA A 154 -26.32 19.36 7.75
CA ALA A 154 -27.11 19.03 6.56
C ALA A 154 -27.90 20.24 6.04
N GLN A 155 -28.52 21.02 6.93
CA GLN A 155 -29.22 22.26 6.57
C GLN A 155 -28.28 23.30 5.95
N PHE A 156 -27.12 23.50 6.58
CA PHE A 156 -26.10 24.44 6.13
C PHE A 156 -25.54 24.04 4.76
N HIS A 157 -25.16 22.77 4.60
CA HIS A 157 -24.65 22.20 3.35
C HIS A 157 -25.66 22.29 2.21
N ALA A 158 -26.94 21.95 2.46
CA ALA A 158 -27.99 22.08 1.45
C ALA A 158 -28.18 23.52 0.98
N ALA A 159 -28.23 24.49 1.90
CA ALA A 159 -28.33 25.90 1.54
C ALA A 159 -27.07 26.37 0.79
N SER A 160 -25.89 25.89 1.17
CA SER A 160 -24.64 26.32 0.54
C SER A 160 -24.53 25.92 -0.93
N VAL A 161 -24.99 24.71 -1.29
CA VAL A 161 -24.94 24.26 -2.69
C VAL A 161 -26.04 24.90 -3.53
N VAL A 162 -27.19 25.21 -2.94
CA VAL A 162 -28.27 25.96 -3.61
C VAL A 162 -27.86 27.42 -3.84
N LEU A 163 -27.20 28.06 -2.88
CA LEU A 163 -26.67 29.41 -3.05
C LEU A 163 -25.60 29.45 -4.14
N TYR A 164 -24.71 28.44 -4.19
CA TYR A 164 -23.73 28.27 -5.26
C TYR A 164 -24.41 28.11 -6.64
N GLU A 165 -25.49 27.33 -6.72
CA GLU A 165 -26.25 27.16 -7.95
C GLU A 165 -26.91 28.47 -8.42
N ARG A 166 -27.46 29.25 -7.49
CA ARG A 166 -28.14 30.52 -7.82
C ARG A 166 -27.18 31.65 -8.18
N ASN A 167 -26.07 31.77 -7.46
CA ASN A 167 -25.19 32.95 -7.52
C ASN A 167 -23.84 32.67 -8.21
N GLY A 168 -23.52 31.41 -8.51
CA GLY A 168 -22.23 30.99 -9.02
C GLY A 168 -21.22 30.68 -7.91
N ALA A 169 -19.95 30.57 -8.30
CA ALA A 169 -18.89 30.19 -7.38
C ALA A 169 -18.70 31.22 -6.24
N TYR A 170 -18.41 30.72 -5.04
CA TYR A 170 -17.92 31.53 -3.94
C TYR A 170 -16.58 32.20 -4.28
N SER A 171 -16.16 33.17 -3.48
CA SER A 171 -14.87 33.81 -3.68
C SER A 171 -13.71 32.79 -3.54
N ALA A 172 -12.61 33.05 -4.24
CA ALA A 172 -11.46 32.13 -4.30
C ALA A 172 -10.81 31.86 -2.92
N VAL A 173 -11.18 32.62 -1.88
CA VAL A 173 -10.70 32.35 -0.51
C VAL A 173 -11.19 31.00 0.01
N PHE A 174 -12.30 30.47 -0.52
CA PHE A 174 -12.89 29.19 -0.12
C PHE A 174 -12.40 27.98 -0.93
N ASP A 175 -11.55 28.18 -1.95
CA ASP A 175 -11.02 27.10 -2.79
C ASP A 175 -10.04 26.19 -2.04
N GLU A 176 -9.42 26.70 -0.98
CA GLU A 176 -8.40 26.00 -0.19
C GLU A 176 -8.72 26.03 1.30
N GLY A 177 -8.64 24.87 1.97
CA GLY A 177 -8.92 24.69 3.39
C GLY A 177 -7.65 24.70 4.27
N MET A 178 -7.65 23.88 5.33
CA MET A 178 -6.51 23.69 6.22
C MET A 178 -5.27 23.14 5.51
N TYR A 179 -5.48 22.25 4.54
CA TYR A 179 -4.42 21.62 3.75
C TYR A 179 -4.41 22.23 2.36
N ALA A 180 -3.37 23.01 2.07
CA ALA A 180 -3.19 23.71 0.80
C ALA A 180 -1.73 23.65 0.35
N GLU A 181 -1.49 23.82 -0.96
CA GLU A 181 -0.13 23.77 -1.55
C GLU A 181 0.79 24.83 -0.92
N ARG A 182 0.25 26.04 -0.68
CA ARG A 182 0.97 27.13 -0.01
C ARG A 182 1.37 26.82 1.44
N SER A 183 0.71 25.85 2.07
CA SER A 183 0.96 25.45 3.46
C SER A 183 2.10 24.46 3.61
N LYS A 184 2.65 23.92 2.51
CA LYS A 184 3.71 22.90 2.53
C LYS A 184 4.95 23.29 3.31
N VAL A 185 5.51 24.47 3.04
CA VAL A 185 6.75 24.93 3.69
C VAL A 185 6.58 25.04 5.21
N MET A 186 5.42 25.51 5.66
CA MET A 186 5.10 25.62 7.09
C MET A 186 4.81 24.25 7.71
N PHE A 187 4.11 23.38 6.98
CA PHE A 187 3.89 22.00 7.40
C PHE A 187 5.22 21.24 7.55
N GLU A 188 6.17 21.38 6.61
CA GLU A 188 7.52 20.81 6.72
C GLU A 188 8.27 21.29 7.95
N ALA A 189 8.25 22.61 8.20
CA ALA A 189 8.99 23.22 9.29
C ALA A 189 8.43 22.86 10.69
N HIS A 190 7.11 22.70 10.82
CA HIS A 190 6.46 22.59 12.12
C HIS A 190 5.75 21.25 12.40
N MET A 191 5.33 20.50 11.37
CA MET A 191 4.70 19.19 11.57
C MET A 191 5.72 18.07 11.71
N LYS A 192 6.94 18.20 11.18
CA LYS A 192 7.97 17.17 11.34
C LYS A 192 8.27 16.85 12.82
N PRO A 193 8.55 17.83 13.71
CA PRO A 193 8.73 17.55 15.14
C PRO A 193 7.48 16.97 15.82
N HIS A 194 6.29 17.33 15.30
CA HIS A 194 5.02 16.80 15.78
C HIS A 194 4.85 15.32 15.42
N MET A 195 5.11 14.95 14.17
CA MET A 195 5.09 13.57 13.68
C MET A 195 6.15 12.71 14.37
N GLU A 196 7.36 13.23 14.60
CA GLU A 196 8.40 12.50 15.34
C GLU A 196 7.97 12.19 16.78
N SER A 197 7.36 13.17 17.46
CA SER A 197 6.82 12.99 18.82
C SER A 197 5.66 11.99 18.81
N MET A 198 4.77 12.10 17.83
CA MET A 198 3.64 11.19 17.62
C MET A 198 4.11 9.75 17.41
N THR A 199 4.95 9.49 16.41
CA THR A 199 5.47 8.15 16.09
C THR A 199 6.24 7.54 17.26
N LYS A 200 7.04 8.35 17.98
CA LYS A 200 7.70 7.91 19.21
C LYS A 200 6.69 7.43 20.25
N MET A 201 5.63 8.20 20.49
CA MET A 201 4.63 7.86 21.50
C MET A 201 3.75 6.68 21.09
N VAL A 202 3.36 6.60 19.81
CA VAL A 202 2.60 5.47 19.25
C VAL A 202 3.35 4.16 19.49
N ARG A 203 4.69 4.13 19.30
CA ARG A 203 5.50 2.93 19.56
C ARG A 203 5.40 2.42 21.01
N LEU A 204 5.04 3.29 21.97
CA LEU A 204 4.88 2.94 23.38
C LEU A 204 3.45 2.46 23.72
N TRP A 205 2.50 2.53 22.78
CA TRP A 205 1.12 2.10 23.00
C TRP A 205 0.97 0.57 22.87
N PRO A 206 -0.09 -0.02 23.44
CA PRO A 206 -0.45 -1.41 23.18
C PRO A 206 -0.64 -1.66 21.67
N ASN A 207 0.08 -2.64 21.11
CA ASN A 207 0.12 -2.92 19.66
C ASN A 207 0.58 -1.75 18.77
N GLY A 208 1.18 -0.71 19.37
CA GLY A 208 1.55 0.52 18.68
C GLY A 208 2.80 0.42 17.83
N GLU A 209 3.64 -0.61 18.01
CA GLU A 209 4.85 -0.82 17.22
C GLU A 209 4.54 -0.95 15.72
N TYR A 210 3.54 -1.76 15.35
CA TYR A 210 3.06 -1.89 13.97
C TYR A 210 2.68 -0.54 13.36
N TYR A 211 1.85 0.24 14.05
CA TYR A 211 1.40 1.54 13.56
C TYR A 211 2.51 2.59 13.54
N ALA A 212 3.45 2.53 14.49
CA ALA A 212 4.59 3.45 14.52
C ALA A 212 5.52 3.25 13.31
N GLU A 213 5.75 1.99 12.90
CA GLU A 213 6.53 1.69 11.70
C GLU A 213 5.85 2.24 10.44
N ILE A 214 4.52 2.11 10.34
CA ILE A 214 3.76 2.66 9.20
C ILE A 214 3.77 4.20 9.21
N LEU A 215 3.67 4.82 10.39
CA LEU A 215 3.58 6.27 10.56
C LEU A 215 4.91 7.02 10.45
N GLN A 216 6.03 6.31 10.45
CA GLN A 216 7.37 6.92 10.39
C GLN A 216 7.56 7.84 9.17
N ASP A 217 6.72 7.66 8.15
CA ASP A 217 6.89 8.21 6.80
C ASP A 217 5.72 9.05 6.31
N PHE A 218 4.73 9.27 7.16
CA PHE A 218 3.51 9.97 6.77
C PHE A 218 3.81 11.42 6.37
N GLY A 219 4.65 12.13 7.12
CA GLY A 219 5.23 13.44 6.80
C GLY A 219 4.56 14.25 5.66
N LEU A 220 5.33 14.50 4.59
CA LEU A 220 4.87 15.25 3.41
C LEU A 220 3.90 14.45 2.53
N SER A 221 4.02 13.12 2.47
CA SER A 221 3.17 12.27 1.63
C SER A 221 1.70 12.33 2.08
N MET A 222 1.45 12.35 3.39
CA MET A 222 0.13 12.54 3.96
C MET A 222 -0.39 13.94 3.66
N LEU A 223 0.45 14.96 3.74
CA LEU A 223 0.05 16.31 3.36
C LEU A 223 -0.35 16.39 1.88
N ASP A 224 0.44 15.79 0.99
CA ASP A 224 0.12 15.75 -0.45
C ASP A 224 -1.20 15.03 -0.71
N GLU A 225 -1.44 13.89 -0.05
CA GLU A 225 -2.72 13.18 -0.16
C GLU A 225 -3.87 14.00 0.44
N LEU A 226 -3.68 14.70 1.56
CA LEU A 226 -4.70 15.58 2.14
C LEU A 226 -5.01 16.76 1.22
N ILE A 227 -4.00 17.40 0.61
CA ILE A 227 -4.20 18.50 -0.37
C ILE A 227 -5.00 17.99 -1.58
N LYS A 228 -4.68 16.79 -2.06
CA LYS A 228 -5.34 16.18 -3.21
C LYS A 228 -6.78 15.78 -2.91
N THR A 229 -7.02 15.12 -1.79
CA THR A 229 -8.34 14.59 -1.41
C THR A 229 -9.28 15.69 -0.96
N THR A 230 -8.80 16.73 -0.27
CA THR A 230 -9.67 17.82 0.20
C THR A 230 -10.06 18.84 -0.87
N ARG A 231 -9.46 18.77 -2.07
CA ARG A 231 -9.81 19.66 -3.19
C ARG A 231 -11.17 19.28 -3.78
N ALA A 232 -12.02 20.28 -4.03
CA ALA A 232 -13.28 20.08 -4.73
C ALA A 232 -13.08 19.42 -6.10
N LYS A 233 -13.81 18.33 -6.34
CA LYS A 233 -13.84 17.62 -7.64
C LYS A 233 -15.11 18.01 -8.39
N SER A 234 -14.99 18.53 -9.61
CA SER A 234 -16.11 19.10 -10.37
C SER A 234 -17.18 18.08 -10.78
N ASP A 235 -16.84 16.79 -10.79
CA ASP A 235 -17.71 15.64 -11.06
C ASP A 235 -18.36 15.07 -9.79
N ARG A 236 -18.11 15.65 -8.61
CA ARG A 236 -18.64 15.21 -7.32
C ARG A 236 -19.57 16.23 -6.68
N PHE A 237 -20.34 15.79 -5.69
CA PHE A 237 -21.21 16.66 -4.91
C PHE A 237 -20.39 17.44 -3.87
N ASN A 238 -20.27 18.76 -4.07
CA ASN A 238 -19.53 19.64 -3.18
C ASN A 238 -20.47 20.61 -2.46
N VAL A 239 -20.06 21.03 -1.27
CA VAL A 239 -20.76 21.97 -0.40
C VAL A 239 -19.73 22.95 0.19
N LEU A 240 -20.21 24.07 0.74
CA LEU A 240 -19.36 24.89 1.59
C LEU A 240 -19.34 24.24 2.97
N ASN A 241 -18.23 23.63 3.34
CA ASN A 241 -18.04 23.05 4.66
C ASN A 241 -17.77 24.16 5.67
N HIS A 242 -18.17 23.95 6.92
CA HIS A 242 -17.73 24.76 8.07
C HIS A 242 -16.21 24.65 8.26
N GLY A 243 -15.65 23.46 8.05
CA GLY A 243 -14.21 23.15 8.07
C GLY A 243 -13.58 23.07 9.47
N ASP A 244 -14.36 23.31 10.52
CA ASP A 244 -13.94 23.22 11.93
C ASP A 244 -15.16 22.94 12.83
N ALA A 245 -16.02 22.01 12.42
CA ALA A 245 -17.25 21.66 13.13
C ALA A 245 -16.96 20.69 14.29
N TRP A 246 -16.30 21.17 15.34
CA TRP A 246 -16.05 20.41 16.58
C TRP A 246 -16.82 21.01 17.76
N CYS A 247 -16.95 20.25 18.85
CA CYS A 247 -17.78 20.59 20.01
C CYS A 247 -17.54 21.98 20.65
N ASN A 248 -16.33 22.54 20.55
CA ASN A 248 -16.03 23.89 21.04
C ASN A 248 -16.61 25.01 20.16
N ASN A 249 -16.95 24.72 18.90
CA ASN A 249 -17.56 25.67 17.98
C ASN A 249 -19.09 25.48 17.87
N LEU A 250 -19.68 24.68 18.76
CA LEU A 250 -21.09 24.30 18.73
C LEU A 250 -21.77 24.70 20.04
N LEU A 251 -22.56 25.77 20.01
CA LEU A 251 -23.27 26.27 21.18
C LEU A 251 -24.70 25.74 21.22
N PHE A 252 -25.06 25.13 22.34
CA PHE A 252 -26.39 24.54 22.57
C PHE A 252 -27.21 25.40 23.54
N GLN A 253 -28.48 25.52 23.24
CA GLN A 253 -29.51 26.03 24.14
C GLN A 253 -30.40 24.87 24.58
N TYR A 254 -30.89 24.92 25.81
CA TYR A 254 -31.68 23.84 26.42
C TYR A 254 -33.02 24.36 26.92
N ASN A 255 -34.05 23.53 26.79
CA ASN A 255 -35.34 23.75 27.44
C ASN A 255 -35.24 23.49 28.96
N ALA A 256 -36.29 23.84 29.70
CA ALA A 256 -36.35 23.62 31.15
C ALA A 256 -36.23 22.14 31.57
N ASP A 257 -36.55 21.20 30.67
CA ASP A 257 -36.43 19.76 30.87
C ASP A 257 -35.06 19.18 30.44
N ASN A 258 -34.09 20.04 30.12
CA ASN A 258 -32.77 19.71 29.57
C ASN A 258 -32.77 19.07 28.17
N THR A 259 -33.90 19.10 27.44
CA THR A 259 -33.88 18.76 26.01
C THR A 259 -33.21 19.87 25.19
N ILE A 260 -32.59 19.52 24.06
CA ILE A 260 -31.91 20.48 23.19
C ILE A 260 -32.95 21.36 22.50
N ALA A 261 -32.91 22.67 22.77
CA ALA A 261 -33.83 23.65 22.18
C ALA A 261 -33.31 24.20 20.86
N ALA A 262 -32.00 24.50 20.80
CA ALA A 262 -31.36 25.06 19.61
C ALA A 262 -29.86 24.79 19.61
N LEU A 263 -29.27 24.88 18.41
CA LEU A 263 -27.83 24.81 18.17
C LEU A 263 -27.44 25.97 17.24
N VAL A 264 -26.41 26.71 17.63
CA VAL A 264 -25.78 27.76 16.81
C VAL A 264 -24.29 27.44 16.66
N PRO A 265 -23.82 27.11 15.45
CA PRO A 265 -22.39 27.01 15.16
C PRO A 265 -21.72 28.40 15.21
N ILE A 266 -20.43 28.41 15.52
CA ILE A 266 -19.58 29.61 15.53
C ILE A 266 -18.23 29.31 14.90
N ASP A 267 -17.44 30.35 14.67
CA ASP A 267 -16.07 30.28 14.18
C ASP A 267 -15.91 29.64 12.78
N TYR A 268 -16.30 30.42 11.77
CA TYR A 268 -16.31 30.03 10.36
C TYR A 268 -14.96 30.25 9.65
N GLN A 269 -13.85 30.19 10.38
CA GLN A 269 -12.52 30.56 9.87
C GLN A 269 -11.90 29.53 8.91
N MET A 270 -12.35 28.27 8.96
CA MET A 270 -11.78 27.16 8.19
C MET A 270 -12.63 26.72 7.00
N CYS A 271 -13.67 27.48 6.63
CA CYS A 271 -14.60 27.11 5.58
C CYS A 271 -13.88 26.76 4.27
N VAL A 272 -14.36 25.72 3.58
CA VAL A 272 -13.80 25.25 2.31
C VAL A 272 -14.90 24.67 1.43
N TRP A 273 -14.87 25.00 0.14
CA TRP A 273 -15.72 24.36 -0.86
C TRP A 273 -15.13 22.99 -1.21
N SER A 274 -15.80 21.91 -0.80
CA SER A 274 -15.32 20.52 -0.97
C SER A 274 -16.44 19.50 -0.73
N SER A 275 -16.11 18.21 -0.70
CA SER A 275 -17.03 17.14 -0.29
C SER A 275 -17.64 17.43 1.09
N PRO A 276 -18.94 17.13 1.34
CA PRO A 276 -19.53 17.24 2.68
C PRO A 276 -18.88 16.31 3.71
N THR A 277 -18.12 15.31 3.26
CA THR A 277 -17.45 14.35 4.15
C THR A 277 -16.34 14.98 4.97
N ILE A 278 -15.82 16.15 4.57
CA ILE A 278 -14.81 16.90 5.32
C ILE A 278 -15.35 17.26 6.72
N ASP A 279 -16.52 17.89 6.79
CA ASP A 279 -17.16 18.21 8.08
C ASP A 279 -17.60 16.94 8.84
N LEU A 280 -18.10 15.91 8.14
CA LEU A 280 -18.53 14.67 8.79
C LEU A 280 -17.38 13.94 9.46
N LEU A 281 -16.27 13.75 8.74
CA LEU A 281 -15.07 13.11 9.25
C LEU A 281 -14.50 13.90 10.43
N TYR A 282 -14.37 15.23 10.27
CA TYR A 282 -13.87 16.08 11.34
C TYR A 282 -14.75 15.98 12.60
N PHE A 283 -16.07 16.13 12.46
CA PHE A 283 -16.99 16.10 13.57
C PHE A 283 -17.04 14.73 14.26
N ILE A 284 -17.21 13.65 13.49
CA ILE A 284 -17.36 12.29 14.02
C ILE A 284 -16.10 11.87 14.79
N PHE A 285 -14.92 12.13 14.24
CA PHE A 285 -13.66 11.67 14.85
C PHE A 285 -13.13 12.56 15.97
N THR A 286 -13.60 13.81 16.10
CA THR A 286 -13.13 14.72 17.17
C THR A 286 -14.13 14.92 18.30
N SER A 287 -15.43 14.82 18.03
CA SER A 287 -16.45 15.35 18.93
C SER A 287 -17.46 14.32 19.44
N ILE A 288 -17.56 13.14 18.83
CA ILE A 288 -18.45 12.07 19.30
C ILE A 288 -17.79 11.28 20.43
N ARG A 289 -18.58 10.87 21.43
CA ARG A 289 -18.11 10.02 22.53
C ARG A 289 -17.52 8.72 22.00
N GLY A 290 -16.35 8.33 22.51
CA GLY A 290 -15.54 7.26 21.93
C GLY A 290 -16.24 5.91 21.83
N ASP A 291 -17.07 5.55 22.81
CA ASP A 291 -17.80 4.28 22.90
C ASP A 291 -18.91 4.11 21.84
N ILE A 292 -19.45 5.21 21.30
CA ILE A 292 -20.51 5.17 20.26
C ILE A 292 -20.01 5.60 18.88
N ARG A 293 -18.81 6.17 18.78
CA ARG A 293 -18.27 6.77 17.55
C ARG A 293 -18.30 5.80 16.36
N LEU A 294 -17.65 4.63 16.49
CA LEU A 294 -17.61 3.63 15.44
C LEU A 294 -18.92 2.83 15.33
N PRO A 295 -19.53 2.34 16.44
CA PRO A 295 -20.77 1.56 16.35
C PRO A 295 -21.96 2.31 15.72
N GLU A 296 -22.05 3.63 15.92
CA GLU A 296 -23.13 4.46 15.37
C GLU A 296 -22.70 5.24 14.11
N MET A 297 -21.49 5.03 13.58
CA MET A 297 -20.95 5.82 12.48
C MET A 297 -21.86 5.78 11.24
N ASP A 298 -22.23 4.59 10.79
CA ASP A 298 -23.09 4.43 9.62
C ASP A 298 -24.50 4.98 9.86
N ASN A 299 -25.01 4.87 11.09
CA ASN A 299 -26.29 5.47 11.47
C ASN A 299 -26.24 7.00 11.42
N MET A 300 -25.13 7.60 11.87
CA MET A 300 -24.88 9.04 11.79
C MET A 300 -24.77 9.52 10.33
N ILE A 301 -24.03 8.80 9.48
CA ILE A 301 -23.90 9.12 8.05
C ILE A 301 -25.26 9.04 7.36
N ASN A 302 -26.03 7.97 7.61
CA ASN A 302 -27.39 7.81 7.08
C ASN A 302 -28.34 8.91 7.59
N PHE A 303 -28.27 9.27 8.88
CA PHE A 303 -29.08 10.35 9.44
C PHE A 303 -28.78 11.69 8.79
N TYR A 304 -27.49 12.02 8.61
CA TYR A 304 -27.07 13.21 7.88
C TYR A 304 -27.57 13.20 6.43
N HIS A 305 -27.39 12.09 5.71
CA HIS A 305 -27.79 11.95 4.31
C HIS A 305 -29.29 12.19 4.10
N ARG A 306 -30.12 11.63 4.98
CA ARG A 306 -31.57 11.85 4.95
C ARG A 306 -31.92 13.31 5.13
N ASN A 307 -31.35 13.98 6.14
CA ASN A 307 -31.57 15.41 6.36
C ASN A 307 -31.05 16.27 5.20
N LEU A 308 -29.90 15.91 4.61
CA LEU A 308 -29.34 16.63 3.46
C LEU A 308 -30.31 16.53 2.27
N THR A 309 -30.79 15.31 1.98
CA THR A 309 -31.75 15.06 0.91
C THR A 309 -33.06 15.80 1.12
N GLU A 310 -33.61 15.78 2.35
CA GLU A 310 -34.83 16.51 2.69
C GLU A 310 -34.67 18.02 2.48
N ASN A 311 -33.55 18.61 2.91
CA ASN A 311 -33.30 20.05 2.76
C ASN A 311 -32.97 20.45 1.31
N LEU A 312 -32.26 19.63 0.54
CA LEU A 312 -32.03 19.87 -0.89
C LEU A 312 -33.33 19.89 -1.69
N ASN A 313 -34.25 18.97 -1.37
CA ASN A 313 -35.59 18.97 -1.97
C ASN A 313 -36.42 20.19 -1.55
N LEU A 314 -36.41 20.53 -0.26
CA LEU A 314 -37.10 21.71 0.29
C LEU A 314 -36.64 23.02 -0.37
N LEU A 315 -35.33 23.15 -0.60
CA LEU A 315 -34.73 24.33 -1.22
C LEU A 315 -34.72 24.28 -2.76
N GLU A 316 -35.33 23.24 -3.35
CA GLU A 316 -35.50 23.06 -4.80
C GLU A 316 -34.18 23.02 -5.57
N TYR A 317 -33.18 22.30 -5.04
CA TYR A 317 -31.91 22.07 -5.72
C TYR A 317 -32.11 21.35 -7.07
N SER A 318 -31.55 21.89 -8.16
CA SER A 318 -31.90 21.44 -9.51
C SER A 318 -31.07 20.28 -10.05
N LYS A 319 -29.92 19.98 -9.44
CA LYS A 319 -28.98 18.93 -9.86
C LYS A 319 -29.21 17.60 -9.11
N PRO A 320 -28.60 16.49 -9.56
CA PRO A 320 -28.71 15.20 -8.87
C PRO A 320 -28.28 15.29 -7.39
N ILE A 321 -29.14 14.78 -6.51
CA ILE A 321 -28.84 14.62 -5.09
C ILE A 321 -27.99 13.36 -4.90
N PRO A 322 -26.88 13.41 -4.14
CA PRO A 322 -26.02 12.25 -3.94
C PRO A 322 -26.79 11.12 -3.23
N SER A 323 -26.57 9.89 -3.66
CA SER A 323 -27.07 8.70 -2.97
C SER A 323 -26.28 8.42 -1.69
N LEU A 324 -26.88 7.65 -0.77
CA LEU A 324 -26.19 7.21 0.45
C LEU A 324 -24.92 6.40 0.11
N LYS A 325 -24.96 5.60 -0.96
CA LYS A 325 -23.80 4.84 -1.45
C LYS A 325 -22.66 5.78 -1.87
N GLU A 326 -22.96 6.81 -2.66
CA GLU A 326 -21.95 7.79 -3.08
C GLU A 326 -21.35 8.52 -1.88
N LEU A 327 -22.19 8.88 -0.89
CA LEU A 327 -21.69 9.49 0.35
C LEU A 327 -20.75 8.56 1.13
N HIS A 328 -21.05 7.25 1.23
CA HIS A 328 -20.13 6.29 1.85
C HIS A 328 -18.83 6.11 1.05
N LEU A 329 -18.90 6.08 -0.28
CA LEU A 329 -17.71 6.02 -1.13
C LEU A 329 -16.84 7.25 -0.92
N ASP A 330 -17.44 8.44 -0.89
CA ASP A 330 -16.72 9.68 -0.61
C ASP A 330 -16.18 9.66 0.84
N PHE A 331 -16.91 9.11 1.82
CA PHE A 331 -16.42 9.02 3.20
C PHE A 331 -15.15 8.15 3.29
N ILE A 332 -15.10 7.05 2.55
CA ILE A 332 -13.92 6.18 2.44
C ILE A 332 -12.77 6.88 1.69
N ASP A 333 -13.04 7.53 0.56
CA ASP A 333 -12.04 8.27 -0.26
C ASP A 333 -11.35 9.39 0.54
N HIS A 334 -12.04 9.94 1.54
CA HIS A 334 -11.51 11.00 2.40
C HIS A 334 -11.07 10.50 3.80
N SER A 335 -11.03 9.19 4.06
CA SER A 335 -10.75 8.64 5.41
C SER A 335 -9.43 9.16 6.03
N THR A 336 -8.41 9.43 5.21
CA THR A 336 -7.14 10.06 5.61
C THR A 336 -7.33 11.43 6.29
N TYR A 337 -8.38 12.18 5.93
CA TYR A 337 -8.74 13.43 6.60
C TYR A 337 -9.24 13.21 8.02
N GLY A 338 -10.09 12.19 8.23
CA GLY A 338 -10.52 11.76 9.57
C GLY A 338 -9.35 11.24 10.41
N PHE A 339 -8.43 10.51 9.78
CA PHE A 339 -7.18 10.06 10.38
C PHE A 339 -6.33 11.24 10.87
N ALA A 340 -6.12 12.24 10.01
CA ALA A 340 -5.39 13.46 10.36
C ALA A 340 -6.04 14.23 11.52
N ALA A 341 -7.38 14.31 11.56
CA ALA A 341 -8.12 14.93 12.66
C ALA A 341 -7.91 14.20 14.00
N CYS A 342 -7.76 12.87 13.99
CA CYS A 342 -7.46 12.09 15.20
C CYS A 342 -6.10 12.41 15.80
N PHE A 343 -5.10 12.78 14.99
CA PHE A 343 -3.77 13.13 15.48
C PHE A 343 -3.60 14.62 15.76
N GLY A 344 -4.30 15.49 15.04
CA GLY A 344 -4.24 16.93 15.22
C GLY A 344 -5.15 17.46 16.33
N VAL A 345 -6.41 17.02 16.36
CA VAL A 345 -7.48 17.72 17.09
C VAL A 345 -8.03 16.89 18.25
N LEU A 346 -8.24 15.59 18.07
CA LEU A 346 -8.69 14.71 19.16
C LEU A 346 -7.82 14.77 20.44
N PRO A 347 -6.46 14.80 20.39
CA PRO A 347 -5.68 14.93 21.63
C PRO A 347 -5.93 16.27 22.34
N ILE A 348 -6.20 17.33 21.56
CA ILE A 348 -6.59 18.64 22.11
C ILE A 348 -7.97 18.55 22.76
N CYS A 349 -8.92 17.79 22.18
CA CYS A 349 -10.25 17.60 22.77
C CYS A 349 -10.19 16.92 24.14
N LEU A 350 -9.32 15.91 24.28
CA LEU A 350 -9.24 15.06 25.47
C LEU A 350 -8.33 15.60 26.59
N MET A 351 -7.47 16.58 26.28
CA MET A 351 -6.54 17.13 27.26
C MET A 351 -7.22 17.99 28.35
N GLU A 352 -6.61 18.00 29.54
CA GLU A 352 -6.97 18.91 30.63
C GLU A 352 -6.54 20.36 30.33
N LYS A 353 -7.33 21.33 30.81
CA LYS A 353 -6.95 22.74 30.71
C LYS A 353 -5.65 22.97 31.51
N THR A 354 -4.66 23.60 30.88
CA THR A 354 -3.42 24.03 31.54
C THR A 354 -3.02 25.41 31.03
N GLU A 355 -2.45 26.26 31.89
CA GLU A 355 -2.04 27.64 31.53
C GLU A 355 -1.03 27.70 30.38
N ASN A 356 -0.27 26.64 30.15
CA ASN A 356 0.76 26.54 29.10
C ASN A 356 0.25 25.86 27.80
N ALA A 357 -1.04 25.58 27.67
CA ALA A 357 -1.59 24.97 26.45
C ALA A 357 -1.86 26.05 25.38
N SER A 358 -0.93 26.22 24.44
CA SER A 358 -1.09 27.10 23.28
C SER A 358 -0.64 26.40 21.99
N ILE A 359 -1.14 26.88 20.84
CA ILE A 359 -0.65 26.44 19.53
C ILE A 359 0.85 26.71 19.40
N ASP A 360 1.33 27.86 19.90
CA ASP A 360 2.75 28.21 19.87
C ASP A 360 3.61 27.18 20.61
N THR A 361 3.18 26.73 21.79
CA THR A 361 3.89 25.66 22.53
C THR A 361 3.81 24.33 21.80
N MET A 362 2.66 23.98 21.21
CA MET A 362 2.51 22.76 20.43
C MET A 362 3.40 22.72 19.18
N MET A 363 3.57 23.86 18.51
CA MET A 363 4.36 24.02 17.28
C MET A 363 5.84 24.35 17.54
N SER A 364 6.22 24.67 18.77
CA SER A 364 7.62 24.95 19.12
C SER A 364 8.48 23.70 18.96
N ALA A 365 9.66 23.88 18.36
CA ALA A 365 10.66 22.83 18.19
C ALA A 365 11.55 22.63 19.44
N ASP A 366 11.40 23.47 20.47
CA ASP A 366 12.17 23.36 21.71
C ASP A 366 11.73 22.16 22.59
N ASP A 367 12.48 21.93 23.67
CA ASP A 367 12.21 20.84 24.61
C ASP A 367 10.83 20.98 25.28
N ALA A 368 10.34 22.20 25.51
CA ALA A 368 9.03 22.42 26.13
C ALA A 368 7.91 22.00 25.18
N GLY A 369 8.02 22.34 23.89
CA GLY A 369 7.10 21.89 22.86
C GLY A 369 7.12 20.39 22.65
N ARG A 370 8.32 19.76 22.63
CA ARG A 370 8.44 18.28 22.58
C ARG A 370 7.73 17.62 23.76
N LEU A 371 8.02 18.05 24.99
CA LEU A 371 7.40 17.48 26.20
C LEU A 371 5.88 17.68 26.22
N PHE A 372 5.40 18.81 25.72
CA PHE A 372 3.96 19.06 25.60
C PHE A 372 3.29 18.09 24.61
N ARG A 373 3.86 17.89 23.43
CA ARG A 373 3.35 16.92 22.44
C ARG A 373 3.40 15.48 22.95
N GLU A 374 4.49 15.07 23.58
CA GLU A 374 4.59 13.73 24.18
C GLU A 374 3.55 13.51 25.27
N LYS A 375 3.23 14.55 26.06
CA LYS A 375 2.14 14.51 27.06
C LYS A 375 0.76 14.36 26.41
N LEU A 376 0.50 15.06 25.31
CA LEU A 376 -0.76 14.93 24.56
C LEU A 376 -0.98 13.46 24.14
N PHE A 377 0.03 12.85 23.52
CA PHE A 377 -0.03 11.49 22.99
C PHE A 377 0.13 10.38 24.04
N SER A 378 0.38 10.71 25.32
CA SER A 378 0.44 9.73 26.42
C SER A 378 -0.79 9.75 27.34
N THR A 379 -1.76 10.63 27.10
CA THR A 379 -2.95 10.72 27.95
C THR A 379 -3.76 9.42 27.86
N PRO A 380 -4.07 8.74 28.99
CA PRO A 380 -4.69 7.40 28.96
C PRO A 380 -5.97 7.31 28.12
N GLU A 381 -6.84 8.33 28.23
CA GLU A 381 -8.10 8.36 27.49
C GLU A 381 -7.89 8.53 25.97
N TYR A 382 -6.88 9.29 25.55
CA TYR A 382 -6.51 9.43 24.15
C TYR A 382 -5.93 8.11 23.60
N VAL A 383 -4.99 7.49 24.33
CA VAL A 383 -4.38 6.21 23.93
C VAL A 383 -5.45 5.11 23.81
N ARG A 384 -6.40 5.07 24.76
CA ARG A 384 -7.53 4.12 24.73
C ARG A 384 -8.33 4.26 23.43
N GLN A 385 -8.78 5.49 23.11
CA GLN A 385 -9.55 5.72 21.87
C GLN A 385 -8.73 5.44 20.61
N MET A 386 -7.44 5.81 20.58
CA MET A 386 -6.59 5.55 19.41
C MET A 386 -6.32 4.06 19.18
N THR A 387 -6.33 3.24 20.23
CA THR A 387 -6.17 1.77 20.11
C THR A 387 -7.36 1.14 19.39
N GLU A 388 -8.54 1.77 19.42
CA GLU A 388 -9.73 1.36 18.66
C GLU A 388 -9.73 1.97 17.24
N LEU A 389 -9.25 3.21 17.08
CA LEU A 389 -9.28 3.94 15.81
C LEU A 389 -8.17 3.53 14.82
N LEU A 390 -6.98 3.17 15.30
CA LEU A 390 -5.86 2.78 14.43
C LEU A 390 -6.18 1.53 13.58
N PRO A 391 -6.75 0.43 14.13
CA PRO A 391 -7.23 -0.68 13.33
C PRO A 391 -8.27 -0.27 12.29
N PHE A 392 -9.26 0.54 12.69
CA PHE A 392 -10.30 1.03 11.79
C PHE A 392 -9.71 1.76 10.57
N PHE A 393 -8.82 2.73 10.78
CA PHE A 393 -8.20 3.46 9.67
C PHE A 393 -7.30 2.57 8.79
N CYS A 394 -6.71 1.52 9.38
CA CYS A 394 -5.94 0.52 8.65
C CYS A 394 -6.82 -0.30 7.72
N GLU A 395 -7.98 -0.75 8.20
CA GLU A 395 -8.95 -1.51 7.41
C GLU A 395 -9.60 -0.66 6.31
N TYR A 396 -9.68 0.66 6.52
CA TYR A 396 -10.22 1.62 5.54
C TYR A 396 -9.17 2.17 4.55
N GLY A 397 -7.93 1.64 4.57
CA GLY A 397 -6.88 1.99 3.60
C GLY A 397 -6.24 3.36 3.82
N ALA A 398 -6.47 4.02 4.96
CA ALA A 398 -5.91 5.34 5.24
C ALA A 398 -4.37 5.33 5.35
N PHE A 399 -3.76 4.14 5.48
CA PHE A 399 -2.32 3.96 5.52
C PHE A 399 -1.67 3.60 4.18
N ASP A 400 -2.47 3.44 3.13
CA ASP A 400 -1.98 3.11 1.78
C ASP A 400 -1.45 4.34 1.02
N ILE A 401 -1.17 5.44 1.72
CA ILE A 401 -0.61 6.69 1.16
C ILE A 401 0.74 6.42 0.46
N GLN A 402 1.51 5.44 0.95
CA GLN A 402 2.76 5.01 0.28
C GLN A 402 2.53 4.18 -0.98
N GLN A 403 1.32 3.67 -1.18
CA GLN A 403 0.89 2.99 -2.40
C GLN A 403 0.27 3.98 -3.41
N SER A 404 -0.04 5.22 -3.01
CA SER A 404 -0.70 6.24 -3.84
C SER A 404 0.23 7.22 -4.60
N GLY A 405 1.57 7.16 -4.42
CA GLY A 405 2.52 8.02 -5.16
C GLY A 405 4.02 7.82 -4.84
N PHE A 406 4.90 8.27 -5.76
CA PHE A 406 6.34 7.93 -5.86
C PHE A 406 7.29 8.78 -4.99
N GLN A 407 8.24 8.17 -4.25
CA GLN A 407 9.45 8.84 -3.74
C GLN A 407 10.69 7.92 -3.58
N THR A 408 11.89 8.50 -3.67
CA THR A 408 13.20 7.87 -3.41
C THR A 408 13.75 8.34 -2.05
N PRO A 409 14.01 7.47 -1.06
CA PRO A 409 14.48 7.88 0.28
C PRO A 409 15.89 8.48 0.30
N SER A 410 16.18 9.34 1.30
CA SER A 410 17.47 10.05 1.44
C SER A 410 18.70 9.12 1.51
N GLY A 411 19.59 9.26 0.53
CA GLY A 411 20.82 8.46 0.34
C GLY A 411 20.60 6.99 -0.02
N VAL A 412 19.43 6.70 -0.59
CA VAL A 412 19.28 5.65 -1.60
C VAL A 412 19.44 6.32 -2.96
N THR A 413 20.44 5.93 -3.74
CA THR A 413 20.58 6.37 -5.13
C THR A 413 20.04 5.28 -6.05
N SER A 414 18.99 5.59 -6.79
CA SER A 414 18.42 4.71 -7.82
C SER A 414 18.33 5.43 -9.16
N ASP A 415 18.78 4.79 -10.23
CA ASP A 415 18.62 5.31 -11.58
C ASP A 415 17.16 5.09 -12.04
N TYR A 416 16.28 6.06 -11.77
CA TYR A 416 14.91 6.12 -12.30
C TYR A 416 13.97 4.99 -11.85
N LEU A 417 14.16 4.43 -10.64
CA LEU A 417 13.32 3.34 -10.11
C LEU A 417 12.37 3.82 -9.01
N ASN A 418 11.12 3.38 -9.11
CA ASN A 418 10.10 3.50 -8.07
C ASN A 418 10.34 2.39 -7.04
N LEU A 419 10.94 2.74 -5.90
CA LEU A 419 11.20 1.79 -4.82
C LEU A 419 10.01 1.78 -3.82
N PRO A 420 9.68 0.62 -3.23
CA PRO A 420 8.69 0.56 -2.16
C PRO A 420 9.10 1.43 -0.97
N GLY A 421 8.11 2.00 -0.27
CA GLY A 421 8.36 2.91 0.87
C GLY A 421 9.22 2.31 1.97
N TRP A 422 9.18 0.98 2.17
CA TRP A 422 10.00 0.25 3.13
C TRP A 422 11.46 0.03 2.70
N PHE A 423 11.83 0.29 1.44
CA PHE A 423 13.15 0.00 0.89
C PHE A 423 14.17 1.08 1.31
N ARG A 424 14.59 1.03 2.58
CA ARG A 424 15.42 2.04 3.26
C ARG A 424 16.66 1.41 3.89
N ARG A 425 17.58 2.23 4.40
CA ARG A 425 18.83 1.73 5.01
C ARG A 425 18.57 0.82 6.20
N GLU A 426 17.61 1.20 7.02
CA GLU A 426 17.23 0.51 8.24
C GLU A 426 16.78 -0.93 7.96
N PHE A 427 16.10 -1.15 6.82
CA PHE A 427 15.70 -2.47 6.36
C PHE A 427 16.91 -3.42 6.18
N PHE A 428 18.08 -2.89 5.81
CA PHE A 428 19.31 -3.66 5.59
C PHE A 428 20.16 -3.84 6.85
N ASN A 429 19.74 -3.37 8.03
CA ASN A 429 20.54 -3.55 9.25
C ASN A 429 20.81 -5.04 9.53
N ASP A 430 19.77 -5.88 9.57
CA ASP A 430 19.94 -7.32 9.79
C ASP A 430 20.80 -7.99 8.70
N VAL A 431 20.70 -7.47 7.47
CA VAL A 431 21.48 -7.94 6.32
C VAL A 431 22.98 -7.64 6.55
N VAL A 432 23.30 -6.45 7.03
CA VAL A 432 24.68 -6.04 7.37
C VAL A 432 25.21 -6.84 8.55
N GLU A 433 24.43 -7.00 9.62
CA GLU A 433 24.84 -7.78 10.78
C GLU A 433 25.15 -9.23 10.42
N LYS A 434 24.28 -9.86 9.61
CA LYS A 434 24.48 -11.23 9.18
C LYS A 434 25.64 -11.38 8.21
N LYS A 435 25.84 -10.43 7.29
CA LYS A 435 26.87 -10.50 6.24
C LYS A 435 28.27 -10.11 6.73
N LEU A 436 28.37 -9.08 7.57
CA LEU A 436 29.65 -8.55 8.06
C LEU A 436 29.97 -8.95 9.50
N HIS A 437 29.06 -9.67 10.18
CA HIS A 437 29.20 -10.04 11.59
C HIS A 437 29.41 -8.83 12.53
N LEU A 438 28.84 -7.68 12.16
CA LEU A 438 28.82 -6.46 12.96
C LEU A 438 27.58 -6.44 13.87
N ARG A 439 27.57 -5.55 14.86
CA ARG A 439 26.42 -5.32 15.76
C ARG A 439 25.85 -3.93 15.55
N ASN A 440 24.53 -3.79 15.66
CA ASN A 440 23.86 -2.50 15.59
C ASN A 440 24.49 -1.48 16.52
N GLY A 441 24.67 -0.25 16.03
CA GLY A 441 25.37 0.84 16.73
C GLY A 441 26.89 0.87 16.53
N ASN A 442 27.50 -0.20 16.01
CA ASN A 442 28.94 -0.24 15.68
C ASN A 442 29.22 -0.02 14.18
N TYR A 443 28.20 0.35 13.41
CA TYR A 443 28.34 0.68 12.00
C TYR A 443 27.27 1.66 11.55
N TYR A 444 27.47 2.26 10.38
CA TYR A 444 26.49 3.08 9.69
C TYR A 444 26.44 2.74 8.21
N ILE A 445 25.24 2.53 7.66
CA ILE A 445 25.05 2.36 6.22
C ILE A 445 25.12 3.74 5.59
N ARG A 446 26.19 4.03 4.84
CA ARG A 446 26.41 5.34 4.22
C ARG A 446 25.52 5.56 3.01
N LYS A 447 25.35 4.52 2.19
CA LYS A 447 24.73 4.64 0.88
C LYS A 447 24.21 3.29 0.41
N LEU A 448 23.00 3.30 -0.15
CA LEU A 448 22.46 2.20 -0.95
C LEU A 448 22.42 2.62 -2.42
N GLU A 449 23.00 1.80 -3.29
CA GLU A 449 22.87 1.96 -4.75
C GLU A 449 21.96 0.86 -5.28
N VAL A 450 20.82 1.23 -5.85
CA VAL A 450 19.77 0.28 -6.24
C VAL A 450 19.54 0.32 -7.76
N SER A 451 19.48 -0.86 -8.37
CA SER A 451 19.18 -1.08 -9.78
C SER A 451 18.22 -2.27 -9.95
N ILE A 452 17.56 -2.42 -11.09
CA ILE A 452 16.81 -3.65 -11.38
C ILE A 452 17.80 -4.78 -11.58
N ALA A 453 17.56 -5.92 -10.95
CA ALA A 453 18.48 -7.06 -10.99
C ALA A 453 18.50 -7.78 -12.35
N THR A 454 17.42 -7.66 -13.12
CA THR A 454 17.10 -8.40 -14.34
C THR A 454 16.69 -7.47 -15.48
N ASN A 455 16.69 -7.98 -16.71
CA ASN A 455 16.28 -7.19 -17.87
C ASN A 455 14.76 -7.14 -17.97
N LYS A 456 14.25 -6.18 -18.74
CA LYS A 456 12.83 -6.09 -19.08
C LYS A 456 12.42 -7.40 -19.77
N GLY A 457 11.42 -8.08 -19.21
CA GLY A 457 10.94 -9.36 -19.71
C GLY A 457 11.73 -10.57 -19.24
N ASP A 458 12.57 -10.48 -18.18
CA ASP A 458 13.20 -11.63 -17.49
C ASP A 458 12.56 -11.93 -16.10
N ASN A 459 11.73 -11.03 -15.55
CA ASN A 459 11.04 -11.19 -14.26
C ASN A 459 9.56 -11.51 -14.48
N TYR A 460 9.13 -12.70 -14.08
CA TYR A 460 7.79 -13.19 -14.41
C TYR A 460 6.88 -13.44 -13.19
N GLY A 461 7.43 -13.50 -11.97
CA GLY A 461 6.66 -13.73 -10.73
C GLY A 461 7.11 -12.91 -9.52
N SER A 462 8.06 -11.98 -9.70
CA SER A 462 8.59 -11.13 -8.61
C SER A 462 9.28 -9.89 -9.16
N VAL A 463 9.41 -8.85 -8.35
CA VAL A 463 10.30 -7.72 -8.62
C VAL A 463 11.65 -8.00 -7.94
N MET A 464 12.74 -7.95 -8.70
CA MET A 464 14.10 -8.15 -8.17
C MET A 464 14.93 -6.88 -8.30
N TYR A 465 15.44 -6.40 -7.18
CA TYR A 465 16.38 -5.29 -7.08
C TYR A 465 17.78 -5.81 -6.77
N ARG A 466 18.79 -5.23 -7.41
CA ARG A 466 20.19 -5.37 -7.01
C ARG A 466 20.57 -4.15 -6.19
N CYS A 467 21.00 -4.38 -4.96
CA CYS A 467 21.38 -3.33 -4.03
C CYS A 467 22.85 -3.48 -3.62
N LYS A 468 23.66 -2.47 -3.90
CA LYS A 468 24.99 -2.34 -3.34
C LYS A 468 24.91 -1.54 -2.03
N VAL A 469 25.30 -2.19 -0.94
CA VAL A 469 25.27 -1.66 0.43
C VAL A 469 26.67 -1.19 0.79
N ASN A 470 26.83 0.09 1.10
CA ASN A 470 28.09 0.67 1.57
C ASN A 470 28.01 0.93 3.08
N VAL A 471 28.88 0.29 3.86
CA VAL A 471 28.87 0.28 5.31
C VAL A 471 30.18 0.86 5.84
N GLU A 472 30.09 1.74 6.83
CA GLU A 472 31.23 2.20 7.62
C GLU A 472 31.16 1.56 8.99
N ASN A 473 32.21 0.86 9.40
CA ASN A 473 32.37 0.32 10.74
C ASN A 473 32.90 1.42 11.67
N THR A 474 32.13 1.79 12.69
CA THR A 474 32.45 2.91 13.58
C THR A 474 33.51 2.56 14.63
N ALA A 475 33.79 1.26 14.84
CA ALA A 475 34.79 0.83 15.82
C ALA A 475 36.23 1.03 15.32
N ASN A 476 36.45 0.98 14.00
CA ASN A 476 37.78 1.06 13.38
C ASN A 476 37.83 2.02 12.17
N ASN A 477 36.72 2.69 11.85
CA ASN A 477 36.55 3.55 10.66
C ASN A 477 36.88 2.86 9.33
N SER A 478 36.69 1.55 9.23
CA SER A 478 36.83 0.83 7.96
C SER A 478 35.55 0.93 7.13
N GLU A 479 35.69 1.13 5.83
CA GLU A 479 34.57 1.09 4.89
C GLU A 479 34.55 -0.26 4.16
N GLU A 480 33.38 -0.88 4.11
CA GLU A 480 33.13 -2.14 3.44
C GLU A 480 31.91 -1.99 2.52
N SER A 481 31.91 -2.69 1.38
CA SER A 481 30.75 -2.71 0.50
C SER A 481 30.48 -4.09 -0.03
N PHE A 482 29.20 -4.45 -0.15
CA PHE A 482 28.76 -5.72 -0.70
C PHE A 482 27.47 -5.55 -1.50
N SER A 483 27.17 -6.52 -2.37
CA SER A 483 25.96 -6.50 -3.21
C SER A 483 25.01 -7.61 -2.80
N VAL A 484 23.71 -7.31 -2.79
CA VAL A 484 22.62 -8.24 -2.50
C VAL A 484 21.53 -8.14 -3.56
N ILE A 485 20.78 -9.23 -3.73
CA ILE A 485 19.53 -9.25 -4.49
C ILE A 485 18.37 -9.21 -3.51
N VAL A 486 17.42 -8.30 -3.73
CA VAL A 486 16.17 -8.19 -2.98
C VAL A 486 15.02 -8.60 -3.91
N LYS A 487 14.39 -9.72 -3.63
CA LYS A 487 13.21 -10.25 -4.34
C LYS A 487 11.96 -9.94 -3.53
N THR A 488 10.96 -9.31 -4.14
CA THR A 488 9.68 -8.94 -3.51
C THR A 488 8.51 -9.27 -4.42
N ARG A 489 7.29 -9.36 -3.85
CA ARG A 489 6.06 -9.60 -4.61
C ARG A 489 5.86 -8.61 -5.78
N PRO A 490 5.30 -9.08 -6.90
CA PRO A 490 4.82 -8.20 -7.97
C PRO A 490 3.60 -7.40 -7.52
N THR A 491 3.27 -6.33 -8.24
CA THR A 491 2.06 -5.52 -8.03
C THR A 491 1.05 -5.74 -9.16
N GLY A 492 -0.24 -5.46 -8.92
CA GLY A 492 -1.31 -5.60 -9.93
C GLY A 492 -1.80 -7.04 -10.15
N MET A 493 -2.30 -7.37 -11.35
CA MET A 493 -2.88 -8.70 -11.66
C MET A 493 -1.89 -9.87 -11.45
N ALA A 494 -0.59 -9.64 -11.57
CA ALA A 494 0.44 -10.63 -11.24
C ALA A 494 0.48 -10.99 -9.75
N ALA A 495 0.01 -10.10 -8.86
CA ALA A 495 -0.12 -10.39 -7.43
C ALA A 495 -1.23 -11.41 -7.16
N ASP A 496 -2.39 -11.27 -7.81
CA ASP A 496 -3.52 -12.21 -7.67
C ASP A 496 -3.15 -13.63 -8.12
N PHE A 497 -2.33 -13.76 -9.18
CA PHE A 497 -1.82 -15.04 -9.65
C PHE A 497 -0.77 -15.63 -8.69
N SER A 498 0.11 -14.79 -8.14
CA SER A 498 1.09 -15.19 -7.11
C SER A 498 0.37 -15.73 -5.87
N ASP A 499 -0.70 -15.09 -5.41
CA ASP A 499 -1.43 -15.51 -4.21
C ASP A 499 -2.09 -16.89 -4.38
N ALA A 500 -2.51 -17.26 -5.59
CA ALA A 500 -3.11 -18.56 -5.87
C ALA A 500 -2.11 -19.74 -5.80
N LEU A 501 -0.82 -19.50 -6.05
CA LEU A 501 0.23 -20.54 -6.08
C LEU A 501 1.14 -20.52 -4.83
N ASN A 502 1.06 -19.45 -4.03
CA ASN A 502 1.90 -19.19 -2.85
C ASN A 502 3.42 -19.47 -3.06
N PRO A 503 4.05 -18.94 -4.12
CA PRO A 503 5.44 -19.23 -4.49
C PRO A 503 6.45 -18.72 -3.45
N PHE A 504 6.17 -17.58 -2.81
CA PHE A 504 7.07 -16.97 -1.82
C PHE A 504 7.19 -17.81 -0.55
N ALA A 505 6.11 -18.40 -0.04
CA ALA A 505 6.18 -19.25 1.15
C ALA A 505 7.08 -20.47 0.93
N LYS A 506 6.99 -21.11 -0.25
CA LYS A 506 7.88 -22.21 -0.63
C LYS A 506 9.34 -21.76 -0.68
N GLU A 507 9.60 -20.64 -1.35
CA GLU A 507 10.95 -20.14 -1.53
C GLU A 507 11.60 -19.69 -0.20
N ILE A 508 10.82 -19.05 0.69
CA ILE A 508 11.26 -18.71 2.05
C ILE A 508 11.63 -19.98 2.83
N GLU A 509 10.77 -21.00 2.85
CA GLU A 509 11.04 -22.28 3.53
C GLU A 509 12.30 -22.97 2.97
N MET A 510 12.49 -22.90 1.65
CA MET A 510 13.69 -23.42 0.98
C MET A 510 14.96 -22.72 1.46
N TYR A 511 14.98 -21.39 1.48
CA TYR A 511 16.16 -20.62 1.85
C TYR A 511 16.44 -20.58 3.36
N GLU A 512 15.41 -20.56 4.19
CA GLU A 512 15.58 -20.50 5.65
C GLU A 512 15.92 -21.84 6.26
N LYS A 513 15.31 -22.93 5.76
CA LYS A 513 15.36 -24.24 6.44
C LYS A 513 15.97 -25.31 5.56
N LEU A 514 15.43 -25.56 4.38
CA LEU A 514 15.76 -26.78 3.62
C LEU A 514 17.15 -26.73 2.99
N ILE A 515 17.53 -25.65 2.30
CA ILE A 515 18.87 -25.51 1.70
C ILE A 515 19.96 -25.55 2.78
N PRO A 516 19.89 -24.77 3.88
CA PRO A 516 20.85 -24.90 4.98
C PRO A 516 20.93 -26.33 5.56
N ALA A 517 19.79 -27.01 5.72
CA ALA A 517 19.77 -28.39 6.20
C ALA A 517 20.41 -29.37 5.21
N PHE A 518 20.20 -29.18 3.90
CA PHE A 518 20.79 -30.01 2.85
C PHE A 518 22.31 -29.85 2.82
N GLU A 519 22.81 -28.62 2.88
CA GLU A 519 24.25 -28.35 2.92
C GLU A 519 24.89 -28.84 4.21
N ALA A 520 24.19 -28.74 5.35
CA ALA A 520 24.67 -29.28 6.63
C ALA A 520 24.90 -30.80 6.59
N LEU A 521 24.14 -31.55 5.77
CA LEU A 521 24.39 -32.99 5.55
C LEU A 521 25.78 -33.25 4.94
N TYR A 522 26.22 -32.39 4.04
CA TYR A 522 27.56 -32.46 3.42
C TYR A 522 28.66 -31.97 4.36
N VAL A 523 28.40 -30.90 5.11
CA VAL A 523 29.34 -30.40 6.13
C VAL A 523 29.62 -31.50 7.17
N GLY A 524 28.60 -32.25 7.58
CA GLY A 524 28.76 -33.42 8.45
C GLY A 524 29.56 -34.59 7.86
N LYS A 525 29.98 -34.49 6.59
CA LYS A 525 30.86 -35.41 5.86
C LYS A 525 32.17 -34.74 5.42
N ASP A 526 32.50 -33.59 6.01
CA ASP A 526 33.68 -32.78 5.70
C ASP A 526 33.73 -32.30 4.23
N LEU A 527 32.55 -32.11 3.61
CA LEU A 527 32.40 -31.59 2.26
C LEU A 527 31.69 -30.23 2.28
N GLY A 528 32.31 -29.22 1.67
CA GLY A 528 31.68 -27.92 1.44
C GLY A 528 30.87 -27.93 0.15
N VAL A 529 29.55 -28.10 0.24
CA VAL A 529 28.63 -28.01 -0.89
C VAL A 529 27.77 -26.77 -0.70
N GLU A 530 27.76 -25.89 -1.70
CA GLU A 530 26.85 -24.75 -1.79
C GLU A 530 25.87 -24.98 -2.94
N ILE A 531 24.58 -25.01 -2.61
CA ILE A 531 23.50 -25.31 -3.57
C ILE A 531 23.06 -24.03 -4.28
N GLY A 532 22.89 -22.95 -3.50
CA GLY A 532 22.32 -21.69 -3.94
C GLY A 532 22.93 -20.49 -3.22
N PRO A 533 22.43 -19.26 -3.48
CA PRO A 533 22.90 -18.06 -2.79
C PRO A 533 22.54 -18.09 -1.30
N ARG A 534 23.38 -17.47 -0.45
CA ARG A 534 23.05 -17.34 0.97
C ARG A 534 21.90 -16.36 1.16
N CYS A 535 20.88 -16.81 1.88
CA CYS A 535 19.79 -15.95 2.31
C CYS A 535 20.21 -15.13 3.53
N LEU A 536 20.08 -13.81 3.41
CA LEU A 536 20.48 -12.86 4.44
C LEU A 536 19.30 -12.37 5.28
N LYS A 537 18.13 -12.18 4.66
CA LYS A 537 16.92 -11.75 5.34
C LYS A 537 15.69 -12.24 4.60
N THR A 538 14.65 -12.54 5.35
CA THR A 538 13.30 -12.87 4.88
C THR A 538 12.31 -12.00 5.63
N CYS A 539 11.22 -11.67 4.98
CA CYS A 539 10.08 -11.01 5.59
C CYS A 539 8.82 -11.68 5.06
N GLU A 540 7.88 -12.01 5.95
CA GLU A 540 6.54 -12.45 5.58
C GLU A 540 5.56 -11.33 5.93
N LYS A 541 4.78 -10.87 4.94
CA LYS A 541 3.71 -9.86 5.03
C LYS A 541 4.15 -8.44 5.38
N VAL A 542 5.12 -8.25 6.28
CA VAL A 542 5.58 -6.93 6.73
C VAL A 542 7.08 -6.78 6.45
N PRO A 543 7.50 -5.80 5.64
CA PRO A 543 6.69 -4.80 4.94
C PRO A 543 6.07 -5.31 3.62
N SER A 544 6.47 -6.51 3.19
CA SER A 544 5.96 -7.31 2.08
C SER A 544 6.58 -8.72 2.22
N ASP A 545 6.23 -9.66 1.35
CA ASP A 545 7.03 -10.89 1.25
C ASP A 545 8.33 -10.56 0.53
N VAL A 546 9.44 -10.64 1.25
CA VAL A 546 10.77 -10.23 0.75
C VAL A 546 11.79 -11.31 1.06
N ILE A 547 12.67 -11.59 0.10
CA ILE A 547 13.86 -12.42 0.27
C ILE A 547 15.07 -11.57 -0.14
N VAL A 548 16.00 -11.37 0.79
CA VAL A 548 17.30 -10.74 0.54
C VAL A 548 18.36 -11.83 0.50
N MET A 549 19.04 -11.96 -0.62
CA MET A 549 20.06 -12.98 -0.86
C MET A 549 21.36 -12.38 -1.40
N GLU A 550 22.46 -13.11 -1.32
CA GLU A 550 23.72 -12.70 -1.91
C GLU A 550 23.62 -12.46 -3.42
N ASP A 551 24.26 -11.40 -3.91
CA ASP A 551 24.43 -11.21 -5.35
C ASP A 551 25.59 -12.07 -5.86
N LEU A 552 25.27 -13.23 -6.44
CA LEU A 552 26.25 -14.19 -6.95
C LEU A 552 27.20 -13.59 -8.00
N ARG A 553 26.83 -12.49 -8.67
CA ARG A 553 27.74 -11.78 -9.59
C ARG A 553 28.97 -11.21 -8.88
N SER A 554 28.84 -10.87 -7.59
CA SER A 554 29.96 -10.40 -6.78
C SER A 554 31.00 -11.48 -6.49
N VAL A 555 30.61 -12.76 -6.62
CA VAL A 555 31.47 -13.95 -6.39
C VAL A 555 31.71 -14.76 -7.67
N ARG A 556 31.80 -14.05 -8.81
CA ARG A 556 32.19 -14.55 -10.15
C ARG A 556 31.19 -15.50 -10.82
N TYR A 557 29.97 -15.61 -10.33
CA TYR A 557 28.92 -16.33 -11.04
C TYR A 557 28.29 -15.45 -12.13
N LYS A 558 27.95 -16.06 -13.27
CA LYS A 558 27.30 -15.39 -14.40
C LYS A 558 26.17 -16.26 -14.95
N PRO A 559 25.05 -15.65 -15.38
CA PRO A 559 24.06 -16.38 -16.17
C PRO A 559 24.63 -16.66 -17.56
N VAL A 560 24.14 -17.72 -18.21
CA VAL A 560 24.41 -18.02 -19.63
C VAL A 560 23.22 -17.56 -20.46
N LYS A 561 23.47 -17.14 -21.71
CA LYS A 561 22.40 -16.70 -22.61
C LYS A 561 21.53 -17.89 -23.01
N ARG A 562 20.25 -17.86 -22.64
CA ARG A 562 19.27 -18.92 -22.92
C ARG A 562 19.17 -19.30 -24.40
N GLN A 563 19.33 -18.33 -25.30
CA GLN A 563 19.24 -18.53 -26.74
C GLN A 563 20.41 -19.34 -27.31
N GLU A 564 21.55 -19.36 -26.62
CA GLU A 564 22.74 -20.12 -27.04
C GLU A 564 22.69 -21.57 -26.58
N GLY A 565 21.92 -21.88 -25.54
CA GLY A 565 21.90 -23.19 -24.88
C GLY A 565 23.23 -23.55 -24.21
N LEU A 566 23.22 -24.59 -23.39
CA LEU A 566 24.41 -25.09 -22.71
C LEU A 566 25.19 -26.07 -23.59
N ASP A 567 26.52 -25.94 -23.55
CA ASP A 567 27.42 -26.95 -24.09
C ASP A 567 27.55 -28.15 -23.13
N LYS A 568 28.37 -29.13 -23.50
CA LYS A 568 28.56 -30.36 -22.72
C LYS A 568 29.09 -30.08 -21.32
N GLU A 569 30.10 -29.24 -21.18
CA GLU A 569 30.80 -29.02 -19.91
C GLU A 569 29.88 -28.32 -18.91
N HIS A 570 29.14 -27.29 -19.36
CA HIS A 570 28.15 -26.61 -18.53
C HIS A 570 26.98 -27.52 -18.15
N THR A 571 26.51 -28.35 -19.10
CA THR A 571 25.44 -29.32 -18.86
C THR A 571 25.85 -30.36 -17.81
N GLU A 572 27.06 -30.91 -17.91
CA GLU A 572 27.59 -31.86 -16.92
C GLU A 572 27.70 -31.20 -15.55
N ARG A 573 28.29 -30.01 -15.47
CA ARG A 573 28.49 -29.30 -14.21
C ARG A 573 27.19 -29.01 -13.47
N ILE A 574 26.15 -28.56 -14.16
CA ILE A 574 24.88 -28.26 -13.49
C ILE A 574 24.09 -29.52 -13.11
N LEU A 575 24.23 -30.61 -13.87
CA LEU A 575 23.66 -31.91 -13.48
C LEU A 575 24.34 -32.49 -12.25
N GLU A 576 25.63 -32.22 -12.03
CA GLU A 576 26.33 -32.56 -10.79
C GLU A 576 25.74 -31.80 -9.59
N LYS A 577 25.48 -30.49 -9.75
CA LYS A 577 24.84 -29.66 -8.72
C LYS A 577 23.40 -30.12 -8.43
N LEU A 578 22.62 -30.44 -9.47
CA LEU A 578 21.28 -31.01 -9.31
C LEU A 578 21.33 -32.36 -8.57
N ALA A 579 22.30 -33.22 -8.90
CA ALA A 579 22.47 -34.50 -8.23
C ALA A 579 22.82 -34.35 -6.75
N GLN A 580 23.60 -33.32 -6.37
CA GLN A 580 23.85 -32.98 -4.98
C GLN A 580 22.57 -32.57 -4.25
N PHE A 581 21.80 -31.65 -4.85
CA PHE A 581 20.52 -31.19 -4.33
C PHE A 581 19.52 -32.35 -4.13
N HIS A 582 19.36 -33.21 -5.14
CA HIS A 582 18.47 -34.37 -5.11
C HIS A 582 18.90 -35.46 -4.11
N ALA A 583 20.21 -35.71 -3.97
CA ALA A 583 20.71 -36.65 -2.98
C ALA A 583 20.44 -36.16 -1.55
N ALA A 584 20.72 -34.88 -1.28
CA ALA A 584 20.48 -34.28 0.03
C ALA A 584 18.99 -34.27 0.37
N SER A 585 18.12 -33.92 -0.58
CA SER A 585 16.66 -33.91 -0.35
C SER A 585 16.11 -35.31 -0.09
N ALA A 586 16.59 -36.34 -0.80
CA ALA A 586 16.21 -37.73 -0.53
C ALA A 586 16.62 -38.19 0.87
N VAL A 587 17.84 -37.87 1.31
CA VAL A 587 18.33 -38.22 2.66
C VAL A 587 17.58 -37.46 3.73
N TYR A 588 17.32 -36.16 3.53
CA TYR A 588 16.54 -35.34 4.43
C TYR A 588 15.12 -35.90 4.60
N SER A 589 14.44 -36.22 3.49
CA SER A 589 13.09 -36.79 3.49
C SER A 589 13.01 -38.08 4.32
N VAL A 590 14.00 -38.97 4.21
CA VAL A 590 14.04 -40.21 4.99
C VAL A 590 14.30 -39.98 6.48
N ARG A 591 15.01 -38.91 6.84
CA ARG A 591 15.35 -38.59 8.25
C ARG A 591 14.26 -37.80 8.97
N ASN A 592 13.40 -37.10 8.23
CA ASN A 592 12.43 -36.15 8.78
C ASN A 592 10.98 -36.46 8.36
N ASP A 593 10.72 -37.70 7.91
CA ASP A 593 9.39 -38.17 7.49
C ASP A 593 8.71 -37.32 6.39
N GLY A 594 9.51 -36.85 5.43
CA GLY A 594 9.01 -36.10 4.26
C GLY A 594 9.27 -34.60 4.33
N PHE A 595 8.38 -33.84 3.70
CA PHE A 595 8.41 -32.38 3.60
C PHE A 595 7.03 -31.82 3.98
N ALA A 596 6.96 -30.51 4.23
CA ALA A 596 5.68 -29.82 4.47
C ALA A 596 4.70 -30.02 3.30
N GLU A 597 3.39 -30.01 3.61
CA GLU A 597 2.31 -30.26 2.63
C GLU A 597 2.37 -29.36 1.40
N MET A 598 2.89 -28.13 1.54
CA MET A 598 3.07 -27.21 0.42
C MET A 598 3.93 -27.79 -0.72
N PHE A 599 4.84 -28.73 -0.43
CA PHE A 599 5.68 -29.38 -1.44
C PHE A 599 5.02 -30.63 -2.06
N ALA A 600 3.80 -31.00 -1.66
CA ALA A 600 3.11 -32.16 -2.23
C ALA A 600 2.70 -31.97 -3.70
N GLN A 601 2.54 -30.72 -4.14
CA GLN A 601 2.11 -30.37 -5.50
C GLN A 601 2.99 -29.24 -6.06
N GLY A 602 3.29 -29.34 -7.37
CA GLY A 602 4.06 -28.35 -8.12
C GLY A 602 3.16 -27.28 -8.76
N LEU A 603 3.52 -26.83 -9.97
CA LEU A 603 2.72 -25.85 -10.73
C LEU A 603 1.30 -26.34 -11.03
N TYR A 604 1.16 -27.63 -11.34
CA TYR A 604 -0.11 -28.23 -11.72
C TYR A 604 -0.69 -29.04 -10.56
N SER A 605 -1.99 -28.89 -10.34
CA SER A 605 -2.80 -29.64 -9.38
C SER A 605 -4.20 -29.84 -9.94
N ASP A 606 -4.93 -30.84 -9.46
CA ASP A 606 -6.34 -31.06 -9.83
C ASP A 606 -7.19 -29.80 -9.61
N LYS A 607 -6.85 -29.00 -8.58
CA LYS A 607 -7.57 -27.77 -8.21
C LYS A 607 -7.34 -26.63 -9.19
N ASN A 608 -6.13 -26.50 -9.74
CA ASN A 608 -5.75 -25.38 -10.62
C ASN A 608 -5.68 -25.75 -12.10
N LEU A 609 -5.88 -27.03 -12.46
CA LEU A 609 -5.80 -27.52 -13.84
C LEU A 609 -6.72 -26.75 -14.82
N PRO A 610 -8.01 -26.48 -14.51
CA PRO A 610 -8.87 -25.73 -15.43
C PRO A 610 -8.38 -24.31 -15.68
N MET A 611 -7.81 -23.66 -14.65
CA MET A 611 -7.20 -22.33 -14.76
C MET A 611 -5.95 -22.38 -15.63
N MET A 612 -5.07 -23.36 -15.40
CA MET A 612 -3.86 -23.55 -16.20
C MET A 612 -4.17 -23.85 -17.66
N GLU A 613 -5.14 -24.73 -17.91
CA GLU A 613 -5.60 -25.03 -19.27
C GLU A 613 -6.12 -23.76 -19.96
N HIS A 614 -7.01 -23.01 -19.30
CA HIS A 614 -7.51 -21.75 -19.85
C HIS A 614 -6.37 -20.76 -20.18
N MET A 615 -5.39 -20.63 -19.27
CA MET A 615 -4.25 -19.72 -19.40
C MET A 615 -3.31 -20.09 -20.56
N PHE A 616 -2.96 -21.37 -20.71
CA PHE A 616 -1.94 -21.81 -21.67
C PHE A 616 -2.53 -22.25 -23.02
N MET A 617 -3.83 -22.51 -23.14
CA MET A 617 -4.45 -22.93 -24.41
C MET A 617 -4.25 -21.95 -25.59
N PRO A 618 -4.29 -20.62 -25.43
CA PRO A 618 -3.98 -19.70 -26.51
C PRO A 618 -2.56 -19.87 -27.09
N ALA A 619 -1.59 -20.17 -26.21
CA ALA A 619 -0.20 -20.47 -26.57
C ALA A 619 -0.09 -21.76 -27.39
N TYR A 620 -0.73 -22.84 -26.95
CA TYR A 620 -0.80 -24.10 -27.70
C TYR A 620 -1.41 -23.92 -29.10
N LYS A 621 -2.52 -23.18 -29.21
CA LYS A 621 -3.18 -22.92 -30.50
C LYS A 621 -2.28 -22.12 -31.45
N ALA A 622 -1.60 -21.09 -30.95
CA ALA A 622 -0.70 -20.28 -31.77
C ALA A 622 0.51 -21.10 -32.26
N CYS A 623 1.09 -21.94 -31.40
CA CYS A 623 2.14 -22.88 -31.77
C CYS A 623 1.70 -23.78 -32.94
N LEU A 624 0.51 -24.39 -32.85
CA LEU A 624 -0.02 -25.25 -33.90
C LEU A 624 -0.17 -24.53 -35.24
N GLU A 625 -0.66 -23.28 -35.24
CA GLU A 625 -0.84 -22.51 -36.48
C GLU A 625 0.49 -22.13 -37.14
N GLU A 626 1.54 -21.85 -36.37
CA GLU A 626 2.87 -21.59 -36.93
C GLU A 626 3.54 -22.89 -37.44
N LEU A 627 3.44 -23.99 -36.70
CA LEU A 627 3.94 -25.30 -37.13
C LEU A 627 3.24 -25.81 -38.41
N LYS A 628 1.98 -25.43 -38.63
CA LYS A 628 1.21 -25.74 -39.84
C LYS A 628 1.68 -24.96 -41.07
N GLN A 629 2.24 -23.77 -40.87
CA GLN A 629 2.77 -22.95 -41.96
C GLN A 629 4.19 -23.35 -42.36
N ASN A 630 4.92 -24.06 -41.49
CA ASN A 630 6.27 -24.54 -41.78
C ASN A 630 6.25 -25.96 -42.42
N ALA A 631 6.79 -26.06 -43.63
CA ALA A 631 6.82 -27.30 -44.42
C ALA A 631 7.54 -28.47 -43.71
N SER A 632 8.57 -28.18 -42.90
CA SER A 632 9.33 -29.20 -42.17
C SER A 632 8.57 -29.81 -40.97
N THR A 633 7.56 -29.10 -40.46
CA THR A 633 6.81 -29.51 -39.26
C THR A 633 5.36 -29.91 -39.55
N GLN A 634 4.89 -29.69 -40.78
CA GLN A 634 3.50 -29.90 -41.18
C GLN A 634 3.02 -31.36 -40.97
N GLU A 635 3.88 -32.36 -41.13
CA GLU A 635 3.53 -33.78 -40.94
C GLU A 635 3.17 -34.16 -39.49
N TYR A 636 3.51 -33.31 -38.51
CA TYR A 636 3.27 -33.56 -37.08
C TYR A 636 1.99 -32.87 -36.59
N VAL A 637 1.44 -31.92 -37.36
CA VAL A 637 0.33 -31.06 -36.91
C VAL A 637 -0.93 -31.86 -36.59
N GLU A 638 -1.24 -32.89 -37.38
CA GLU A 638 -2.41 -33.74 -37.13
C GLU A 638 -2.28 -34.49 -35.79
N ASP A 639 -1.08 -35.02 -35.49
CA ASP A 639 -0.79 -35.71 -34.22
C ASP A 639 -0.93 -34.73 -33.04
N LEU A 640 -0.36 -33.52 -33.16
CA LEU A 640 -0.44 -32.50 -32.10
C LEU A 640 -1.86 -31.97 -31.90
N GLN A 641 -2.67 -31.86 -32.95
CA GLN A 641 -4.09 -31.48 -32.85
C GLN A 641 -4.91 -32.52 -32.09
N LYS A 642 -4.65 -33.82 -32.32
CA LYS A 642 -5.29 -34.91 -31.58
C LYS A 642 -4.84 -34.97 -30.11
N LEU A 643 -3.59 -34.57 -29.83
CA LEU A 643 -3.06 -34.52 -28.47
C LEU A 643 -3.64 -33.37 -27.64
N LEU A 644 -3.99 -32.25 -28.28
CA LEU A 644 -4.39 -31.01 -27.62
C LEU A 644 -5.46 -31.16 -26.52
N PRO A 645 -6.57 -31.91 -26.71
CA PRO A 645 -7.63 -32.05 -25.71
C PRO A 645 -7.18 -32.78 -24.42
N VAL A 646 -6.08 -33.53 -24.48
CA VAL A 646 -5.58 -34.32 -23.35
C VAL A 646 -4.21 -33.84 -22.86
N ALA A 647 -3.56 -32.90 -23.53
CA ALA A 647 -2.17 -32.49 -23.28
C ALA A 647 -1.90 -32.09 -21.81
N PHE A 648 -2.79 -31.31 -21.18
CA PHE A 648 -2.66 -30.88 -19.79
C PHE A 648 -2.84 -32.04 -18.80
N SER A 649 -3.88 -32.85 -19.00
CA SER A 649 -4.13 -34.04 -18.16
C SER A 649 -2.96 -35.04 -18.21
N ARG A 650 -2.38 -35.26 -19.40
CA ARG A 650 -1.21 -36.14 -19.56
C ARG A 650 0.06 -35.58 -18.94
N THR A 651 0.24 -34.26 -19.00
CA THR A 651 1.35 -33.59 -18.29
C THR A 651 1.18 -33.75 -16.78
N MET A 652 -0.04 -33.63 -16.27
CA MET A 652 -0.36 -33.83 -14.86
C MET A 652 -0.18 -35.28 -14.40
N ASP A 653 -0.51 -36.26 -15.24
CA ASP A 653 -0.24 -37.68 -14.98
C ASP A 653 1.25 -37.93 -14.71
N CYS A 654 2.13 -37.23 -15.43
CA CYS A 654 3.57 -37.34 -15.22
C CYS A 654 4.04 -36.78 -13.86
N LEU A 655 3.23 -36.02 -13.13
CA LEU A 655 3.61 -35.48 -11.81
C LEU A 655 3.24 -36.42 -10.65
N VAL A 656 2.52 -37.51 -10.93
CA VAL A 656 2.10 -38.45 -9.89
C VAL A 656 3.30 -39.13 -9.23
N VAL A 657 3.38 -39.00 -7.91
CA VAL A 657 4.40 -39.64 -7.08
C VAL A 657 4.21 -41.15 -7.06
N ASP A 658 5.29 -41.89 -7.34
CA ASP A 658 5.36 -43.34 -7.17
C ASP A 658 5.89 -43.65 -5.75
N PRO A 659 5.07 -44.14 -4.81
CA PRO A 659 5.55 -44.42 -3.45
C PRO A 659 6.64 -45.49 -3.39
N ASP A 660 6.69 -46.39 -4.39
CA ASP A 660 7.71 -47.44 -4.51
C ASP A 660 8.93 -46.98 -5.34
N GLY A 661 8.83 -45.81 -5.96
CA GLY A 661 9.85 -45.18 -6.78
C GLY A 661 10.91 -44.42 -5.96
N PHE A 662 11.97 -44.00 -6.64
CA PHE A 662 12.96 -43.09 -6.05
C PHE A 662 12.49 -41.65 -6.26
N ASN A 663 12.10 -40.97 -5.17
CA ASN A 663 11.60 -39.60 -5.20
C ASN A 663 12.52 -38.65 -4.42
N VAL A 664 12.50 -37.40 -4.84
CA VAL A 664 13.31 -36.29 -4.34
C VAL A 664 12.44 -35.05 -4.23
N LEU A 665 12.92 -34.03 -3.53
CA LEU A 665 12.41 -32.68 -3.75
C LEU A 665 13.00 -32.16 -5.06
N ASN A 666 12.17 -31.99 -6.08
CA ASN A 666 12.55 -31.38 -7.36
C ASN A 666 12.64 -29.86 -7.19
N HIS A 667 13.53 -29.23 -7.96
CA HIS A 667 13.56 -27.78 -8.13
C HIS A 667 12.24 -27.28 -8.75
N GLY A 668 11.73 -28.02 -9.73
CA GLY A 668 10.40 -27.82 -10.32
C GLY A 668 10.32 -26.77 -11.44
N ASP A 669 11.25 -25.82 -11.45
CA ASP A 669 11.50 -24.90 -12.59
C ASP A 669 12.98 -24.93 -12.99
N PHE A 670 13.50 -26.11 -13.32
CA PHE A 670 14.93 -26.30 -13.58
C PHE A 670 15.29 -26.05 -15.06
N TRP A 671 15.61 -24.80 -15.41
CA TRP A 671 16.03 -24.39 -16.75
C TRP A 671 17.18 -23.36 -16.70
N ILE A 672 17.75 -23.04 -17.86
CA ILE A 672 18.97 -22.24 -18.01
C ILE A 672 18.93 -20.85 -17.36
N ASN A 673 17.74 -20.24 -17.20
CA ASN A 673 17.62 -18.94 -16.54
C ASN A 673 17.74 -19.03 -15.00
N ASN A 674 17.46 -20.21 -14.43
CA ASN A 674 17.50 -20.48 -13.00
C ASN A 674 18.81 -21.12 -12.55
N VAL A 675 19.85 -21.00 -13.39
CA VAL A 675 21.20 -21.52 -13.10
C VAL A 675 22.25 -20.46 -13.37
N MET A 676 23.28 -20.43 -12.52
CA MET A 676 24.43 -19.55 -12.69
C MET A 676 25.72 -20.35 -12.64
N PHE A 677 26.72 -19.95 -13.42
CA PHE A 677 28.01 -20.64 -13.50
C PHE A 677 29.14 -19.76 -13.00
N GLN A 678 30.03 -20.34 -12.19
CA GLN A 678 31.21 -19.67 -11.67
C GLN A 678 32.43 -19.93 -12.55
N TYR A 679 33.21 -18.89 -12.82
CA TYR A 679 34.40 -19.00 -13.64
C TYR A 679 35.67 -18.58 -12.91
N GLY A 680 36.74 -19.32 -13.15
CA GLY A 680 38.13 -19.00 -12.79
C GLY A 680 38.59 -17.66 -13.37
N ALA A 681 39.67 -17.11 -12.81
CA ALA A 681 40.30 -15.91 -13.40
C ALA A 681 40.82 -16.17 -14.83
N ASP A 682 41.10 -17.42 -15.17
CA ASP A 682 41.49 -17.91 -16.49
C ASP A 682 40.29 -18.27 -17.41
N GLY A 683 39.06 -18.07 -16.92
CA GLY A 683 37.82 -18.37 -17.66
C GLY A 683 37.37 -19.83 -17.61
N ARG A 684 38.07 -20.72 -16.87
CA ARG A 684 37.64 -22.12 -16.71
C ARG A 684 36.36 -22.21 -15.89
N LEU A 685 35.50 -23.19 -16.20
CA LEU A 685 34.30 -23.45 -15.41
C LEU A 685 34.67 -24.07 -14.05
N GLU A 686 34.34 -23.39 -12.95
CA GLU A 686 34.71 -23.81 -11.60
C GLU A 686 33.54 -24.44 -10.82
N ASP A 687 32.34 -23.86 -10.90
CA ASP A 687 31.15 -24.37 -10.22
C ASP A 687 29.84 -23.90 -10.90
N ALA A 688 28.70 -24.38 -10.40
CA ALA A 688 27.37 -23.88 -10.75
C ALA A 688 26.48 -23.74 -9.50
N SER A 689 25.44 -22.90 -9.61
CA SER A 689 24.51 -22.60 -8.52
C SER A 689 23.07 -22.60 -9.04
N LEU A 690 22.17 -23.12 -8.21
CA LEU A 690 20.73 -23.14 -8.44
C LEU A 690 20.10 -21.88 -7.80
N VAL A 691 19.18 -21.23 -8.51
CA VAL A 691 18.42 -20.07 -8.02
C VAL A 691 16.93 -20.24 -8.33
N ASP A 692 16.10 -19.49 -7.61
CA ASP A 692 14.64 -19.46 -7.81
C ASP A 692 13.89 -20.77 -7.50
N PHE A 693 13.79 -21.09 -6.21
CA PHE A 693 13.19 -22.34 -5.71
C PHE A 693 11.65 -22.26 -5.51
N GLN A 694 10.98 -21.33 -6.19
CA GLN A 694 9.57 -21.05 -5.98
C GLN A 694 8.61 -22.19 -6.40
N MET A 695 9.08 -23.11 -7.25
CA MET A 695 8.28 -24.20 -7.83
C MET A 695 8.56 -25.58 -7.26
N CYS A 696 9.31 -25.68 -6.15
CA CYS A 696 9.72 -26.99 -5.61
C CYS A 696 8.52 -27.88 -5.27
N PHE A 697 8.66 -29.17 -5.56
CA PHE A 697 7.69 -30.20 -5.22
C PHE A 697 8.34 -31.59 -5.09
N TYR A 698 7.72 -32.47 -4.34
CA TYR A 698 8.20 -33.84 -4.11
C TYR A 698 7.74 -34.78 -5.23
N GLY A 699 8.67 -35.52 -5.84
CA GLY A 699 8.35 -36.46 -6.91
C GLY A 699 9.57 -37.11 -7.55
N SER A 700 9.40 -37.70 -8.73
CA SER A 700 10.53 -38.33 -9.44
C SER A 700 11.57 -37.29 -9.86
N PRO A 701 12.89 -37.58 -9.73
CA PRO A 701 13.95 -36.68 -10.20
C PRO A 701 13.98 -36.51 -11.72
N VAL A 702 13.31 -37.37 -12.48
CA VAL A 702 13.30 -37.29 -13.95
C VAL A 702 12.47 -36.12 -14.47
N LEU A 703 11.69 -35.47 -13.60
CA LEU A 703 10.89 -34.30 -13.96
C LEU A 703 11.78 -33.08 -14.21
N ASP A 704 12.71 -32.78 -13.30
CA ASP A 704 13.75 -31.77 -13.55
C ASP A 704 14.63 -32.13 -14.75
N LEU A 705 14.96 -33.42 -14.94
CA LEU A 705 15.75 -33.87 -16.11
C LEU A 705 15.02 -33.67 -17.44
N ASN A 706 13.74 -34.08 -17.53
CA ASN A 706 12.94 -33.90 -18.74
C ASN A 706 12.80 -32.40 -19.05
N TYR A 707 12.48 -31.60 -18.03
CA TYR A 707 12.35 -30.16 -18.17
C TYR A 707 13.64 -29.54 -18.73
N PHE A 708 14.75 -29.73 -18.03
CA PHE A 708 16.03 -29.09 -18.35
C PHE A 708 16.64 -29.56 -19.68
N LEU A 709 16.67 -30.87 -19.93
CA LEU A 709 17.35 -31.42 -21.10
C LEU A 709 16.65 -30.99 -22.40
N PHE A 710 15.33 -30.80 -22.40
CA PHE A 710 14.59 -30.37 -23.61
C PHE A 710 14.44 -28.84 -23.74
N THR A 711 14.78 -28.04 -22.72
CA THR A 711 14.71 -26.57 -22.79
C THR A 711 16.07 -25.88 -22.88
N SER A 712 17.14 -26.48 -22.37
CA SER A 712 18.35 -25.72 -21.99
C SER A 712 19.66 -26.20 -22.60
N VAL A 713 19.69 -27.42 -23.15
CA VAL A 713 20.89 -27.98 -23.80
C VAL A 713 20.93 -27.59 -25.28
N LYS A 714 22.11 -27.25 -25.82
CA LYS A 714 22.31 -26.96 -27.25
C LYS A 714 21.75 -28.08 -28.13
N GLY A 715 20.91 -27.72 -29.12
CA GLY A 715 20.23 -28.69 -30.00
C GLY A 715 21.15 -29.72 -30.63
N GLU A 716 22.33 -29.30 -31.09
CA GLU A 716 23.36 -30.16 -31.72
C GLU A 716 23.83 -31.32 -30.84
N ILE A 717 23.86 -31.14 -29.52
CA ILE A 717 24.33 -32.15 -28.57
C ILE A 717 23.21 -32.76 -27.73
N ASN A 718 22.04 -32.11 -27.67
CA ASN A 718 20.94 -32.52 -26.81
C ASN A 718 20.53 -33.98 -27.09
N LEU A 719 19.98 -34.26 -28.28
CA LEU A 719 19.51 -35.60 -28.63
C LEU A 719 20.67 -36.59 -28.81
N ALA A 720 21.82 -36.11 -29.31
CA ALA A 720 22.99 -36.95 -29.55
C ALA A 720 23.65 -37.46 -28.25
N LYS A 721 23.53 -36.71 -27.15
CA LYS A 721 24.13 -37.03 -25.85
C LYS A 721 23.11 -37.20 -24.71
N LEU A 722 21.82 -37.29 -25.02
CA LEU A 722 20.75 -37.39 -24.00
C LEU A 722 21.02 -38.49 -22.95
N ASN A 723 21.31 -39.70 -23.40
CA ASN A 723 21.61 -40.83 -22.50
C ASN A 723 22.94 -40.67 -21.74
N HIS A 724 23.90 -39.93 -22.31
CA HIS A 724 25.15 -39.60 -21.64
C HIS A 724 24.88 -38.66 -20.46
N PHE A 725 24.07 -37.62 -20.66
CA PHE A 725 23.70 -36.69 -19.58
C PHE A 725 22.87 -37.37 -18.47
N ILE A 726 21.92 -38.25 -18.81
CA ILE A 726 21.17 -39.03 -17.82
C ILE A 726 22.10 -39.91 -16.99
N ARG A 727 23.08 -40.56 -17.63
CA ARG A 727 24.09 -41.35 -16.93
C ARG A 727 24.98 -40.49 -16.03
N HIS A 728 25.47 -39.37 -16.53
CA HIS A 728 26.32 -38.44 -15.78
C HIS A 728 25.62 -37.98 -14.49
N TYR A 729 24.37 -37.53 -14.61
CA TYR A 729 23.54 -37.18 -13.45
C TYR A 729 23.38 -38.38 -12.48
N HIS A 730 23.08 -39.57 -12.99
CA HIS A 730 22.86 -40.77 -12.18
C HIS A 730 24.10 -41.17 -11.37
N GLU A 731 25.27 -41.16 -11.99
CA GLU A 731 26.55 -41.51 -11.34
C GLU A 731 26.84 -40.56 -10.17
N HIS A 732 26.65 -39.25 -10.38
CA HIS A 732 26.82 -38.26 -9.32
C HIS A 732 25.73 -38.36 -8.24
N LEU A 733 24.48 -38.66 -8.61
CA LEU A 733 23.39 -38.86 -7.64
C LEU A 733 23.71 -40.04 -6.71
N VAL A 734 24.11 -41.18 -7.26
CA VAL A 734 24.44 -42.39 -6.48
C VAL A 734 25.67 -42.16 -5.60
N SER A 735 26.70 -41.47 -6.12
CA SER A 735 27.88 -41.10 -5.34
C SER A 735 27.48 -40.26 -4.12
N ASN A 736 26.68 -39.21 -4.32
CA ASN A 736 26.22 -38.34 -3.24
C ASN A 736 25.30 -39.05 -2.23
N LEU A 737 24.35 -39.86 -2.69
CA LEU A 737 23.50 -40.68 -1.79
C LEU A 737 24.35 -41.62 -0.92
N THR A 738 25.42 -42.18 -1.47
CA THR A 738 26.35 -43.05 -0.74
C THR A 738 27.11 -42.27 0.32
N ILE A 739 27.69 -41.12 -0.05
CA ILE A 739 28.41 -40.21 0.87
C ILE A 739 27.53 -39.80 2.05
N LEU A 740 26.30 -39.39 1.76
CA LEU A 740 25.35 -38.91 2.75
C LEU A 740 24.70 -40.03 3.60
N GLY A 741 24.92 -41.30 3.23
CA GLY A 741 24.41 -42.47 3.95
C GLY A 741 22.91 -42.68 3.78
N TYR A 742 22.41 -42.63 2.54
CA TYR A 742 21.02 -42.95 2.22
C TYR A 742 20.70 -44.40 2.60
N SER A 743 19.61 -44.61 3.34
CA SER A 743 19.29 -45.93 3.95
C SER A 743 18.39 -46.83 3.09
N LYS A 744 17.82 -46.31 2.01
CA LYS A 744 16.99 -47.08 1.06
C LYS A 744 17.83 -47.56 -0.14
N PRO A 745 17.33 -48.52 -0.95
CA PRO A 745 18.03 -48.97 -2.14
C PRO A 745 18.36 -47.82 -3.10
N LEU A 746 19.60 -47.80 -3.60
CA LEU A 746 20.05 -46.78 -4.55
C LEU A 746 19.32 -46.93 -5.90
N PRO A 747 18.98 -45.82 -6.57
CA PRO A 747 18.37 -45.87 -7.90
C PRO A 747 19.37 -46.46 -8.89
N THR A 748 18.91 -47.36 -9.77
CA THR A 748 19.74 -47.88 -10.87
C THR A 748 19.53 -47.05 -12.13
N LEU A 749 20.57 -46.91 -12.97
CA LEU A 749 20.46 -46.21 -14.26
C LEU A 749 19.30 -46.74 -15.12
N LYS A 750 19.10 -48.07 -15.15
CA LYS A 750 18.01 -48.69 -15.90
C LYS A 750 16.63 -48.21 -15.43
N LYS A 751 16.38 -48.21 -14.12
CA LYS A 751 15.12 -47.72 -13.54
C LYS A 751 14.92 -46.23 -13.83
N LEU A 752 15.98 -45.42 -13.69
CA LEU A 752 15.92 -43.99 -13.99
C LEU A 752 15.59 -43.74 -15.46
N GLN A 753 16.17 -44.50 -16.39
CA GLN A 753 15.84 -44.39 -17.82
C GLN A 753 14.41 -44.84 -18.13
N ILE A 754 13.92 -45.91 -17.50
CA ILE A 754 12.52 -46.33 -17.64
C ILE A 754 11.60 -45.20 -17.21
N ASP A 755 11.81 -44.65 -16.02
CA ASP A 755 11.00 -43.55 -15.47
C ASP A 755 11.10 -42.27 -16.33
N PHE A 756 12.30 -41.96 -16.83
CA PHE A 756 12.51 -40.83 -17.75
C PHE A 756 11.67 -40.95 -19.01
N TYR A 757 11.65 -42.13 -19.64
CA TYR A 757 10.88 -42.37 -20.87
C TYR A 757 9.39 -42.60 -20.62
N ASP A 758 8.99 -43.13 -19.46
CA ASP A 758 7.58 -43.24 -19.06
C ASP A 758 6.94 -41.85 -18.88
N ARG A 759 7.73 -40.86 -18.47
CA ARG A 759 7.31 -39.46 -18.28
C ARG A 759 7.72 -38.53 -19.43
N ILE A 760 8.07 -39.08 -20.59
CA ILE A 760 8.59 -38.30 -21.74
C ILE A 760 7.60 -37.24 -22.26
N VAL A 761 6.30 -37.44 -22.02
CA VAL A 761 5.25 -36.46 -22.36
C VAL A 761 5.46 -35.14 -21.60
N TYR A 762 5.98 -35.17 -20.38
CA TYR A 762 6.35 -33.97 -19.63
C TYR A 762 7.43 -33.16 -20.36
N GLY A 763 8.43 -33.85 -20.92
CA GLY A 763 9.44 -33.24 -21.79
C GLY A 763 8.84 -32.66 -23.07
N ALA A 764 7.91 -33.38 -23.71
CA ALA A 764 7.23 -32.91 -24.92
C ALA A 764 6.39 -31.65 -24.68
N ALA A 765 5.74 -31.53 -23.51
CA ALA A 765 4.94 -30.36 -23.14
C ALA A 765 5.75 -29.05 -23.13
N THR A 766 7.06 -29.13 -22.84
CA THR A 766 7.95 -27.94 -22.84
C THR A 766 8.07 -27.27 -24.22
N MET A 767 7.81 -28.00 -25.31
CA MET A 767 7.85 -27.47 -26.69
C MET A 767 6.82 -26.36 -26.93
N PHE A 768 5.67 -26.42 -26.25
CA PHE A 768 4.58 -25.48 -26.45
C PHE A 768 4.74 -24.19 -25.64
N GLY A 769 5.63 -24.16 -24.65
CA GLY A 769 5.83 -22.99 -23.77
C GLY A 769 7.29 -22.58 -23.68
N LEU A 770 8.01 -23.20 -22.75
CA LEU A 770 9.35 -22.77 -22.33
C LEU A 770 10.41 -22.84 -23.43
N ASN A 771 10.33 -23.82 -24.34
CA ASN A 771 11.27 -23.89 -25.45
C ASN A 771 11.13 -22.66 -26.38
N ALA A 772 9.90 -22.21 -26.65
CA ALA A 772 9.67 -20.98 -27.41
C ALA A 772 10.22 -19.75 -26.68
N LEU A 773 10.03 -19.65 -25.36
CA LEU A 773 10.58 -18.57 -24.53
C LEU A 773 12.13 -18.53 -24.56
N CYS A 774 12.79 -19.68 -24.57
CA CYS A 774 14.26 -19.77 -24.67
C CYS A 774 14.83 -19.13 -25.95
N HIS A 775 14.08 -19.11 -27.04
CA HIS A 775 14.57 -18.69 -28.36
C HIS A 775 14.25 -17.25 -28.72
N VAL A 776 13.38 -16.61 -27.95
CA VAL A 776 12.92 -15.25 -28.22
C VAL A 776 13.94 -14.23 -27.73
N GLU A 777 14.16 -13.21 -28.57
CA GLU A 777 15.02 -12.08 -28.24
C GLU A 777 14.30 -11.20 -27.20
N PRO A 778 14.98 -10.75 -26.13
CA PRO A 778 14.40 -9.87 -25.14
C PRO A 778 14.19 -8.48 -25.75
N THR A 779 13.02 -8.25 -26.35
CA THR A 779 12.60 -6.93 -26.84
C THR A 779 11.73 -6.23 -25.81
N GLY A 780 11.66 -4.89 -25.89
CA GLY A 780 10.93 -4.08 -24.91
C GLY A 780 9.42 -4.34 -24.82
N ASP A 781 8.85 -5.09 -25.76
CA ASP A 781 7.40 -5.37 -25.86
C ASP A 781 7.03 -6.78 -25.38
N LEU A 782 8.00 -7.62 -25.01
CA LEU A 782 7.72 -8.96 -24.48
C LEU A 782 7.29 -8.89 -23.00
N ASN A 783 6.00 -9.07 -22.77
CA ASN A 783 5.39 -9.33 -21.45
C ASN A 783 4.79 -10.74 -21.48
N MET A 784 5.17 -11.64 -20.56
CA MET A 784 4.58 -12.98 -20.47
C MET A 784 3.08 -12.94 -20.16
N GLU A 785 2.58 -11.93 -19.45
CA GLU A 785 1.14 -11.75 -19.27
C GLU A 785 0.44 -11.62 -20.63
N ALA A 786 1.05 -10.91 -21.59
CA ALA A 786 0.52 -10.81 -22.94
C ALA A 786 0.44 -12.19 -23.62
N MET A 787 1.38 -13.11 -23.36
CA MET A 787 1.32 -14.48 -23.90
C MET A 787 0.02 -15.20 -23.53
N PHE A 788 -0.57 -14.89 -22.37
CA PHE A 788 -1.81 -15.49 -21.88
C PHE A 788 -3.06 -14.70 -22.24
N MET A 789 -2.92 -13.43 -22.65
CA MET A 789 -4.05 -12.58 -23.03
C MET A 789 -4.64 -13.00 -24.37
N ASP A 790 -5.97 -13.07 -24.42
CA ASP A 790 -6.72 -13.23 -25.68
C ASP A 790 -7.08 -11.88 -26.29
N ASN A 791 -6.05 -11.10 -26.62
CA ASN A 791 -6.16 -9.80 -27.29
C ASN A 791 -5.06 -9.63 -28.35
N GLU A 792 -5.08 -8.52 -29.10
CA GLU A 792 -4.14 -8.26 -30.20
C GLU A 792 -2.67 -8.28 -29.73
N THR A 793 -2.37 -7.72 -28.56
CA THR A 793 -1.02 -7.72 -27.97
C THR A 793 -0.54 -9.15 -27.72
N GLY A 794 -1.39 -9.99 -27.14
CA GLY A 794 -1.05 -11.37 -26.87
C GLY A 794 -0.91 -12.23 -28.11
N GLN A 795 -1.75 -12.01 -29.12
CA GLN A 795 -1.63 -12.66 -30.42
C GLN A 795 -0.31 -12.31 -31.12
N ARG A 796 0.09 -11.04 -31.09
CA ARG A 796 1.39 -10.60 -31.65
C ARG A 796 2.57 -11.21 -30.90
N CYS A 797 2.53 -11.23 -29.56
CA CYS A 797 3.56 -11.84 -28.74
C CYS A 797 3.73 -13.33 -29.09
N ARG A 798 2.64 -14.10 -29.10
CA ARG A 798 2.68 -15.54 -29.47
C ARG A 798 3.22 -15.75 -30.89
N LYS A 799 2.85 -14.91 -31.84
CA LYS A 799 3.36 -14.98 -33.21
C LYS A 799 4.88 -14.78 -33.27
N ASP A 800 5.40 -13.79 -32.56
CA ASP A 800 6.85 -13.54 -32.50
C ASP A 800 7.60 -14.70 -31.81
N MET A 801 6.96 -15.35 -30.84
CA MET A 801 7.52 -16.54 -30.16
C MET A 801 7.60 -17.76 -31.06
N TYR A 802 6.47 -18.18 -31.63
CA TYR A 802 6.37 -19.44 -32.37
C TYR A 802 6.85 -19.30 -33.83
N GLY A 803 6.85 -18.09 -34.39
CA GLY A 803 7.45 -17.80 -35.69
C GLY A 803 8.97 -17.63 -35.66
N ASN A 804 9.60 -17.69 -34.48
CA ASN A 804 11.04 -17.52 -34.35
C ASN A 804 11.81 -18.66 -35.04
N GLU A 805 12.78 -18.32 -35.90
CA GLU A 805 13.53 -19.33 -36.65
C GLU A 805 14.32 -20.31 -35.77
N ARG A 806 14.86 -19.88 -34.62
CA ARG A 806 15.60 -20.77 -33.71
C ARG A 806 14.65 -21.77 -33.06
N TYR A 807 13.45 -21.31 -32.70
CA TYR A 807 12.39 -22.19 -32.21
C TYR A 807 11.96 -23.21 -33.28
N LEU A 808 11.66 -22.77 -34.50
CA LEU A 808 11.26 -23.68 -35.57
C LEU A 808 12.35 -24.72 -35.87
N ARG A 809 13.63 -24.33 -35.90
CA ARG A 809 14.76 -25.28 -36.03
C ARG A 809 14.85 -26.27 -34.86
N SER A 810 14.53 -25.84 -33.63
CA SER A 810 14.42 -26.73 -32.47
C SER A 810 13.30 -27.76 -32.67
N MET A 811 12.14 -27.33 -33.19
CA MET A 811 10.99 -28.20 -33.46
C MET A 811 11.28 -29.22 -34.58
N GLU A 812 12.03 -28.86 -35.61
CA GLU A 812 12.50 -29.79 -36.66
C GLU A 812 13.32 -30.96 -36.09
N GLN A 813 13.99 -30.77 -34.95
CA GLN A 813 14.78 -31.81 -34.29
C GLN A 813 13.96 -32.58 -33.25
N LEU A 814 13.14 -31.89 -32.46
CA LEU A 814 12.41 -32.46 -31.33
C LEU A 814 11.15 -33.22 -31.74
N LEU A 815 10.37 -32.73 -32.70
CA LEU A 815 9.13 -33.38 -33.13
C LEU A 815 9.34 -34.81 -33.66
N PRO A 816 10.35 -35.09 -34.54
CA PRO A 816 10.63 -36.46 -34.97
C PRO A 816 11.05 -37.37 -33.81
N PHE A 817 11.77 -36.82 -32.83
CA PHE A 817 12.19 -37.58 -31.65
C PHE A 817 11.00 -37.97 -30.79
N PHE A 818 10.15 -37.00 -30.42
CA PHE A 818 8.97 -37.26 -29.59
C PHE A 818 7.97 -38.18 -30.28
N LYS A 819 7.75 -38.04 -31.59
CA LYS A 819 6.94 -38.98 -32.37
C LYS A 819 7.48 -40.41 -32.29
N LYS A 820 8.79 -40.60 -32.51
CA LYS A 820 9.44 -41.94 -32.42
C LYS A 820 9.41 -42.53 -31.01
N LYS A 821 9.25 -41.71 -29.98
CA LYS A 821 9.10 -42.14 -28.59
C LYS A 821 7.65 -42.31 -28.15
N GLY A 822 6.68 -42.09 -29.05
CA GLY A 822 5.25 -42.23 -28.74
C GLY A 822 4.69 -41.10 -27.88
N ALA A 823 5.41 -40.00 -27.70
CA ALA A 823 4.98 -38.88 -26.86
C ALA A 823 3.88 -38.01 -27.53
N LEU A 824 3.70 -38.14 -28.85
CA LEU A 824 2.76 -37.34 -29.65
C LEU A 824 1.49 -38.10 -30.08
N SER A 825 1.35 -39.38 -29.72
CA SER A 825 0.15 -40.16 -30.09
C SER A 825 -1.06 -39.78 -29.23
N GLU A 826 -2.27 -39.82 -29.81
CA GLU A 826 -3.53 -39.66 -29.05
C GLU A 826 -3.67 -40.72 -27.94
N ASP A 827 -3.16 -41.93 -28.22
CA ASP A 827 -3.05 -43.04 -27.27
C ASP A 827 -1.78 -42.99 -26.41
N ALA A 828 -1.04 -41.86 -26.37
CA ALA A 828 0.14 -41.72 -25.52
C ALA A 828 -0.25 -42.14 -24.11
N SER A 829 0.22 -43.32 -23.71
CA SER A 829 -0.41 -44.03 -22.61
C SER A 829 -0.12 -43.28 -21.33
N MET A 830 -1.07 -43.26 -20.37
CA MET A 830 -0.81 -42.61 -19.08
C MET A 830 0.48 -43.18 -18.50
N CYS A 831 1.22 -42.37 -17.75
CA CYS A 831 2.34 -42.87 -16.95
C CYS A 831 1.89 -44.16 -16.22
N GLU A 832 2.72 -45.20 -16.24
CA GLU A 832 2.34 -46.53 -15.74
C GLU A 832 1.84 -46.49 -14.29
N ILE A 833 2.27 -45.51 -13.50
CA ILE A 833 1.82 -45.29 -12.13
C ILE A 833 0.40 -44.73 -12.08
N SER A 834 0.04 -43.79 -12.96
CA SER A 834 -1.33 -43.28 -13.04
C SER A 834 -2.30 -44.37 -13.52
N LYS A 835 -1.86 -45.27 -14.42
CA LYS A 835 -2.64 -46.47 -14.80
C LYS A 835 -2.92 -47.41 -13.63
N LYS A 836 -2.02 -47.49 -12.64
CA LYS A 836 -2.19 -48.35 -11.45
C LYS A 836 -3.12 -47.75 -10.39
N LYS A 837 -3.39 -46.44 -10.45
CA LYS A 837 -4.30 -45.74 -9.52
C LYS A 837 -5.77 -45.75 -9.97
N LEU A 838 -6.01 -45.89 -11.28
CA LEU A 838 -7.32 -46.15 -11.88
C LEU A 838 -7.67 -47.64 -11.74
#